data_AF-A0A7J8P243-F1
#
_entry.id   AF-A0A7J8P243-F1
#
_cell.length_a   1.000
_cell.length_b   1.000
_cell.length_c   1.000
_cell.angle_alpha   90.00
_cell.angle_beta   90.00
_cell.angle_gamma   90.00
#
_symmetry.space_group_name_H-M   'P 1'
#
loop_
_entity.id
_entity.type
_entity.pdbx_description
1 polymer ?
#
loop_
_entity_poly.entity_id
_entity_poly.type
_entity_poly.pdbx_seq_one_letter_code
_entity_poly.pdbx_strand_id
1 'polypeptide(L)'
;MELQMKVAQAVHVLNHDTESSNRVAANQWLVQFQQTEAAWEVATSILTSDHQPFPSDFEVEFFAAQILKRKIQNEGYYLQLGVKDALLNALLVAAKRLSSGPPQLLTQICLALSALILRSVEHGKPIEQLFYSLQNLQTQNDGIVAVLEMLTVLPEEIVDTQNTEISASHRNQYGQELLSHTPMVVEFLLQQSENKFQCGLQPNERNRKVLRCLLSWVRAGCFSETPEGSFPTHPLLNFVFNSLQVSSSFDLAIEVLVELVSRHEGLPQVLLCRVPFLKEMLLLPALTGGDVKVIAGLACLMSEIGQAAPSLIVEASAEARALTDALLSCVAFPCEDWDIADSTLQFWSSLASYILGPDVDGTNKKNVEGMFFSVFSALLDALLLRAQLDESTFSDESRTFDLPDGLVQFRMNLVELLVDICQLLQPATFVQKLFFSGWFSTNVAIPWKEVEIKLFALNVVSDVVLQGGQTFDFSVVMQLVTVLSSWPSDDLKGFMCIVYRSVADVIGSYSKLISTLETNARPLLLFLAAGISEPLSSNACASALRKLCEDASAVMYEPSNLDIFMWIGEALEKKCLPLEDEEEVVTAISQVLGYVSNKELQNNLLSKLLSSSYDAIGKLIEDDNNHSLRQNPAAYTQILGLATRGLHRMGVVFSHLEMPLLSEASADNPIIAVIRVFWPMLEKLFRSEHMENSSLSTAACRALSLAIQSSGEHFEMLLPKILDCLSTNFLSFQGHECYIRTGKYTGSSSEAIGAIRYHASLVIEEFGLKEGYGPLFISTFERFTRASSVRALNSSYVCDQEPDLVEAYTNFASTFVRSSRKEVLAASGALLEISFQKAAICCTAMHRGAALAAMSYLSCFLEVGLASLLESMTFSPEGSFGATSIQVISHSGEGLVSNIVYALLGVSAMSRVQALPADYLKQGEAETLVPVWLKALAGAASDYLESKSSNGRTSDYGYMQGKGGRMLKRVIREFADSHRNIPNFT
;
A
#
# COMPACT_ATOMS: atom_id res chain seq x y z
N MET A 1 -31.42 -44.06 15.22
CA MET A 1 -32.81 -43.54 15.17
C MET A 1 -33.10 -42.46 16.21
N GLU A 2 -32.93 -42.68 17.52
CA GLU A 2 -33.21 -41.62 18.53
C GLU A 2 -32.33 -40.37 18.38
N LEU A 3 -31.02 -40.55 18.15
CA LEU A 3 -30.09 -39.41 17.98
C LEU A 3 -30.36 -38.62 16.69
N GLN A 4 -30.77 -39.28 15.62
CA GLN A 4 -31.14 -38.64 14.34
C GLN A 4 -32.35 -37.71 14.52
N MET A 5 -33.36 -38.14 15.28
CA MET A 5 -34.50 -37.29 15.59
C MET A 5 -34.10 -36.07 16.42
N LYS A 6 -33.17 -36.21 17.37
CA LYS A 6 -32.65 -35.08 18.16
C LYS A 6 -31.89 -34.07 17.29
N VAL A 7 -31.09 -34.55 16.33
CA VAL A 7 -30.40 -33.69 15.36
C VAL A 7 -31.40 -32.94 14.48
N ALA A 8 -32.40 -33.63 13.91
CA ALA A 8 -33.43 -33.01 13.10
C ALA A 8 -34.22 -31.94 13.87
N GLN A 9 -34.60 -32.22 15.13
CA GLN A 9 -35.27 -31.26 16.01
C GLN A 9 -34.40 -30.04 16.31
N ALA A 10 -33.11 -30.24 16.62
CA ALA A 10 -32.19 -29.14 16.91
C ALA A 10 -31.94 -28.26 15.68
N VAL A 11 -31.81 -28.84 14.48
CA VAL A 11 -31.70 -28.07 13.21
C VAL A 11 -32.96 -27.27 12.94
N HIS A 12 -34.14 -27.87 13.13
CA HIS A 12 -35.42 -27.17 12.97
C HIS A 12 -35.55 -25.99 13.96
N VAL A 13 -35.16 -26.18 15.23
CA VAL A 13 -35.16 -25.10 16.22
C VAL A 13 -34.19 -23.99 15.81
N LEU A 14 -32.99 -24.33 15.33
CA LEU A 14 -31.99 -23.35 14.91
C LEU A 14 -32.50 -22.42 13.79
N ASN A 15 -33.23 -22.97 12.81
CA ASN A 15 -33.64 -22.22 11.61
C ASN A 15 -35.03 -21.58 11.73
N HIS A 16 -35.94 -22.13 12.53
CA HIS A 16 -37.35 -21.70 12.53
C HIS A 16 -37.89 -21.22 13.88
N ASP A 17 -37.18 -21.38 14.99
CA ASP A 17 -37.65 -20.91 16.30
C ASP A 17 -37.59 -19.39 16.40
N THR A 18 -38.68 -18.79 16.91
CA THR A 18 -38.79 -17.32 17.05
C THR A 18 -37.98 -16.79 18.22
N GLU A 19 -37.66 -17.62 19.22
CA GLU A 19 -36.91 -17.24 20.41
C GLU A 19 -35.40 -17.38 20.18
N SER A 20 -34.64 -16.30 20.41
CA SER A 20 -33.18 -16.31 20.21
C SER A 20 -32.45 -17.23 21.21
N SER A 21 -32.97 -17.37 22.43
CA SER A 21 -32.45 -18.25 23.48
C SER A 21 -32.43 -19.72 23.03
N ASN A 22 -33.52 -20.20 22.43
CA ASN A 22 -33.68 -21.57 21.94
C ASN A 22 -32.75 -21.84 20.74
N ARG A 23 -32.61 -20.88 19.82
CA ARG A 23 -31.66 -20.97 18.70
C ARG A 23 -30.21 -21.06 19.16
N VAL A 24 -29.81 -20.29 20.17
CA VAL A 24 -28.46 -20.36 20.74
C VAL A 24 -28.23 -21.72 21.42
N ALA A 25 -29.19 -22.22 22.20
CA ALA A 25 -29.09 -23.52 22.85
C ALA A 25 -28.99 -24.66 21.82
N ALA A 26 -29.79 -24.62 20.76
CA ALA A 26 -29.72 -25.57 19.65
C ALA A 26 -28.36 -25.52 18.93
N ASN A 27 -27.84 -24.33 18.62
CA ASN A 27 -26.52 -24.18 18.00
C ASN A 27 -25.40 -24.73 18.90
N GLN A 28 -25.41 -24.42 20.19
CA GLN A 28 -24.41 -24.93 21.14
C GLN A 28 -24.42 -26.46 21.21
N TRP A 29 -25.62 -27.06 21.26
CA TRP A 29 -25.76 -28.51 21.25
C TRP A 29 -25.25 -29.12 19.93
N LEU A 30 -25.57 -28.51 18.78
CA LEU A 30 -25.10 -28.96 17.46
C LEU A 30 -23.57 -28.85 17.32
N VAL A 31 -22.95 -27.80 17.85
CA VAL A 31 -21.48 -27.64 17.90
C VAL A 31 -20.83 -28.71 18.76
N GLN A 32 -21.41 -29.03 19.92
CA GLN A 32 -20.93 -30.13 20.77
C GLN A 32 -21.09 -31.48 20.05
N PHE A 33 -22.22 -31.70 19.40
CA PHE A 33 -22.48 -32.92 18.63
C PHE A 33 -21.45 -33.12 17.51
N GLN A 34 -21.03 -32.06 16.80
CA GLN A 34 -20.00 -32.13 15.74
C GLN A 34 -18.65 -32.69 16.22
N GLN A 35 -18.34 -32.54 17.50
CA GLN A 35 -17.10 -33.04 18.11
C GLN A 35 -17.20 -34.51 18.54
N THR A 36 -18.39 -35.12 18.49
CA THR A 36 -18.59 -36.52 18.91
C THR A 36 -18.28 -37.51 17.80
N GLU A 37 -17.93 -38.75 18.17
CA GLU A 37 -17.77 -39.87 17.23
C GLU A 37 -19.09 -40.28 16.56
N ALA A 38 -20.21 -40.12 17.29
CA ALA A 38 -21.55 -40.44 16.78
C ALA A 38 -21.96 -39.57 15.57
N ALA A 39 -21.32 -38.42 15.38
CA ALA A 39 -21.57 -37.52 14.26
C ALA A 39 -21.29 -38.18 12.90
N TRP A 40 -20.29 -39.07 12.81
CA TRP A 40 -19.97 -39.81 11.59
C TRP A 40 -21.15 -40.67 11.13
N GLU A 41 -21.59 -41.60 11.98
CA GLU A 41 -22.65 -42.55 11.65
C GLU A 41 -24.00 -41.87 11.44
N VAL A 42 -24.34 -40.90 12.29
CA VAL A 42 -25.62 -40.17 12.22
C VAL A 42 -25.71 -39.35 10.93
N ALA A 43 -24.67 -38.59 10.58
CA ALA A 43 -24.66 -37.76 9.38
C ALA A 43 -24.67 -38.63 8.10
N THR A 44 -23.87 -39.72 8.06
CA THR A 44 -23.89 -40.66 6.94
C THR A 44 -25.28 -41.29 6.77
N SER A 45 -25.91 -41.73 7.86
CA SER A 45 -27.22 -42.37 7.77
C SER A 45 -28.34 -41.41 7.36
N ILE A 46 -28.28 -40.12 7.75
CA ILE A 46 -29.21 -39.09 7.27
C ILE A 46 -29.11 -38.94 5.74
N LEU A 47 -27.90 -38.91 5.20
CA LEU A 47 -27.64 -38.75 3.76
C LEU A 47 -27.93 -39.99 2.91
N THR A 48 -27.98 -41.19 3.50
CA THR A 48 -28.20 -42.45 2.76
C THR A 48 -29.57 -43.10 2.99
N SER A 49 -30.33 -42.69 4.00
CA SER A 49 -31.65 -43.28 4.33
C SER A 49 -32.77 -42.87 3.35
N ASP A 50 -33.44 -43.83 2.71
CA ASP A 50 -34.63 -43.58 1.87
C ASP A 50 -35.89 -43.21 2.68
N HIS A 51 -35.87 -43.45 3.99
CA HIS A 51 -36.98 -43.13 4.87
C HIS A 51 -36.86 -41.70 5.39
N GLN A 52 -37.74 -40.81 4.92
CA GLN A 52 -37.91 -39.46 5.45
C GLN A 52 -38.77 -39.51 6.72
N PRO A 53 -38.26 -39.09 7.89
CA PRO A 53 -39.07 -38.96 9.09
C PRO A 53 -40.01 -37.73 9.04
N PHE A 54 -39.71 -36.71 8.22
CA PHE A 54 -40.54 -35.51 8.05
C PHE A 54 -40.61 -34.98 6.60
N PRO A 55 -41.67 -34.22 6.22
CA PRO A 55 -41.93 -33.86 4.82
C PRO A 55 -41.08 -32.72 4.22
N SER A 56 -40.09 -32.18 4.94
CA SER A 56 -39.27 -31.03 4.47
C SER A 56 -37.87 -30.97 5.14
N ASP A 57 -36.99 -31.92 4.82
CA ASP A 57 -35.73 -32.17 5.57
C ASP A 57 -34.42 -31.73 4.86
N PHE A 58 -34.47 -30.92 3.80
CA PHE A 58 -33.25 -30.49 3.09
C PHE A 58 -32.24 -29.75 3.98
N GLU A 59 -32.71 -29.04 5.01
CA GLU A 59 -31.84 -28.37 5.99
C GLU A 59 -31.07 -29.36 6.86
N VAL A 60 -31.70 -30.48 7.24
CA VAL A 60 -31.07 -31.55 8.03
C VAL A 60 -30.05 -32.32 7.18
N GLU A 61 -30.39 -32.60 5.93
CA GLU A 61 -29.46 -33.18 4.95
C GLU A 61 -28.27 -32.25 4.68
N PHE A 62 -28.52 -30.95 4.53
CA PHE A 62 -27.46 -29.95 4.33
C PHE A 62 -26.53 -29.84 5.53
N PHE A 63 -27.10 -29.81 6.73
CA PHE A 63 -26.32 -29.86 7.96
C PHE A 63 -25.48 -31.15 8.06
N ALA A 64 -26.05 -32.30 7.73
CA ALA A 64 -25.32 -33.58 7.72
C ALA A 64 -24.14 -33.57 6.73
N ALA A 65 -24.33 -33.03 5.51
CA ALA A 65 -23.26 -32.88 4.53
C ALA A 65 -22.14 -31.93 5.02
N GLN A 66 -22.49 -30.81 5.66
CA GLN A 66 -21.51 -29.89 6.24
C GLN A 66 -20.70 -30.51 7.38
N ILE A 67 -21.35 -31.29 8.26
CA ILE A 67 -20.66 -32.02 9.33
C ILE A 67 -19.64 -32.97 8.72
N LEU A 68 -20.05 -33.81 7.76
CA LEU A 68 -19.15 -34.78 7.16
C LEU A 68 -17.98 -34.08 6.49
N LYS A 69 -18.21 -33.01 5.71
CA LYS A 69 -17.12 -32.21 5.12
C LYS A 69 -16.12 -31.77 6.20
N ARG A 70 -16.59 -31.11 7.26
CA ARG A 70 -15.73 -30.55 8.31
C ARG A 70 -14.98 -31.64 9.08
N LYS A 71 -15.64 -32.75 9.43
CA LYS A 71 -14.99 -33.88 10.13
C LYS A 71 -13.96 -34.57 9.25
N ILE A 72 -14.24 -34.74 7.95
CA ILE A 72 -13.25 -35.27 6.99
C ILE A 72 -12.04 -34.35 6.89
N GLN A 73 -12.25 -33.03 6.87
CA GLN A 73 -11.16 -32.06 6.80
C GLN A 73 -10.25 -32.15 8.04
N ASN A 74 -10.84 -32.12 9.24
CA ASN A 74 -10.11 -32.10 10.51
C ASN A 74 -9.53 -33.45 10.94
N GLU A 75 -10.30 -34.53 10.77
CA GLU A 75 -10.01 -35.86 11.36
C GLU A 75 -9.73 -36.93 10.30
N GLY A 76 -9.92 -36.64 9.00
CA GLY A 76 -9.90 -37.64 7.93
C GLY A 76 -8.58 -38.39 7.73
N TYR A 77 -7.44 -37.80 8.13
CA TYR A 77 -6.14 -38.47 8.07
C TYR A 77 -6.06 -39.68 9.02
N TYR A 78 -6.81 -39.67 10.12
CA TYR A 78 -6.76 -40.70 11.16
C TYR A 78 -7.71 -41.88 10.91
N LEU A 79 -8.58 -41.78 9.90
CA LEU A 79 -9.52 -42.85 9.55
C LEU A 79 -8.78 -44.04 8.93
N GLN A 80 -9.17 -45.26 9.31
CA GLN A 80 -8.67 -46.48 8.67
C GLN A 80 -9.17 -46.62 7.23
N LEU A 81 -8.37 -47.25 6.36
CA LEU A 81 -8.68 -47.43 4.93
C LEU A 81 -10.08 -48.00 4.65
N GLY A 82 -10.48 -49.07 5.36
CA GLY A 82 -11.81 -49.67 5.16
C GLY A 82 -12.98 -48.77 5.55
N VAL A 83 -12.78 -47.84 6.50
CA VAL A 83 -13.79 -46.84 6.88
C VAL A 83 -13.86 -45.74 5.82
N LYS A 84 -12.71 -45.33 5.25
CA LYS A 84 -12.65 -44.40 4.12
C LYS A 84 -13.42 -44.94 2.91
N ASP A 85 -13.25 -46.22 2.57
CA ASP A 85 -13.96 -46.86 1.45
C ASP A 85 -15.47 -46.96 1.69
N ALA A 86 -15.89 -47.31 2.91
CA ALA A 86 -17.30 -47.35 3.27
C ALA A 86 -17.95 -45.95 3.19
N LEU A 87 -17.25 -44.93 3.68
CA LEU A 87 -17.71 -43.54 3.64
C LEU A 87 -17.75 -42.99 2.22
N LEU A 88 -16.76 -43.33 1.38
CA LEU A 88 -16.73 -42.98 -0.04
C LEU A 88 -17.98 -43.52 -0.75
N ASN A 89 -18.28 -44.81 -0.58
CA ASN A 89 -19.47 -45.42 -1.17
C ASN A 89 -20.77 -44.79 -0.66
N ALA A 90 -20.86 -44.50 0.64
CA ALA A 90 -22.03 -43.86 1.22
C ALA A 90 -22.27 -42.45 0.66
N LEU A 91 -21.22 -41.65 0.51
CA LEU A 91 -21.30 -40.31 -0.08
C LEU A 91 -21.63 -40.35 -1.58
N LEU A 92 -21.14 -41.34 -2.34
CA LEU A 92 -21.52 -41.54 -3.74
C LEU A 92 -23.01 -41.89 -3.89
N VAL A 93 -23.54 -42.73 -3.00
CA VAL A 93 -24.98 -43.05 -2.94
C VAL A 93 -25.79 -41.80 -2.60
N ALA A 94 -25.35 -41.01 -1.62
CA ALA A 94 -25.99 -39.75 -1.25
C ALA A 94 -26.00 -38.74 -2.41
N ALA A 95 -24.86 -38.56 -3.10
CA ALA A 95 -24.73 -37.66 -4.24
C ALA A 95 -25.67 -38.05 -5.39
N LYS A 96 -25.81 -39.36 -5.65
CA LYS A 96 -26.77 -39.87 -6.64
C LYS A 96 -28.21 -39.59 -6.22
N ARG A 97 -28.58 -39.90 -4.98
CA ARG A 97 -29.95 -39.71 -4.48
C ARG A 97 -30.37 -38.24 -4.53
N LEU A 98 -29.45 -37.36 -4.15
CA LEU A 98 -29.69 -35.93 -3.99
C LEU A 98 -29.33 -35.13 -5.25
N SER A 99 -29.11 -35.80 -6.39
CA SER A 99 -28.81 -35.15 -7.67
C SER A 99 -29.97 -34.30 -8.20
N SER A 100 -31.20 -34.65 -7.82
CA SER A 100 -32.43 -33.90 -8.12
C SER A 100 -32.84 -32.93 -7.00
N GLY A 101 -32.04 -32.83 -5.93
CA GLY A 101 -32.27 -31.95 -4.79
C GLY A 101 -31.69 -30.54 -4.96
N PRO A 102 -31.65 -29.72 -3.89
CA PRO A 102 -31.06 -28.39 -3.93
C PRO A 102 -29.58 -28.45 -4.36
N PRO A 103 -29.12 -27.57 -5.27
CA PRO A 103 -27.76 -27.62 -5.80
C PRO A 103 -26.71 -27.46 -4.71
N GLN A 104 -26.97 -26.60 -3.72
CA GLN A 104 -26.06 -26.33 -2.59
C GLN A 104 -25.78 -27.60 -1.77
N LEU A 105 -26.78 -28.47 -1.60
CA LEU A 105 -26.64 -29.73 -0.88
C LEU A 105 -25.73 -30.69 -1.64
N LEU A 106 -25.93 -30.82 -2.95
CA LEU A 106 -25.09 -31.65 -3.80
C LEU A 106 -23.64 -31.15 -3.79
N THR A 107 -23.42 -29.83 -3.89
CA THR A 107 -22.08 -29.23 -3.79
C THR A 107 -21.41 -29.58 -2.46
N GLN A 108 -22.12 -29.51 -1.31
CA GLN A 108 -21.53 -29.90 -0.01
C GLN A 108 -21.15 -31.38 0.05
N ILE A 109 -21.94 -32.27 -0.54
CA ILE A 109 -21.62 -33.70 -0.62
C ILE A 109 -20.38 -33.92 -1.51
N CYS A 110 -20.31 -33.26 -2.67
CA CYS A 110 -19.15 -33.30 -3.56
C CYS A 110 -17.89 -32.72 -2.90
N LEU A 111 -18.00 -31.65 -2.11
CA LEU A 111 -16.89 -31.10 -1.32
C LEU A 111 -16.40 -32.10 -0.25
N ALA A 112 -17.32 -32.77 0.44
CA ALA A 112 -16.98 -33.82 1.40
C ALA A 112 -16.28 -35.01 0.71
N LEU A 113 -16.74 -35.41 -0.48
CA LEU A 113 -16.10 -36.42 -1.33
C LEU A 113 -14.69 -36.00 -1.73
N SER A 114 -14.50 -34.79 -2.26
CA SER A 114 -13.17 -34.24 -2.60
C SER A 114 -12.24 -34.28 -1.40
N ALA A 115 -12.69 -33.79 -0.25
CA ALA A 115 -11.90 -33.76 0.98
C ALA A 115 -11.46 -35.16 1.43
N LEU A 116 -12.31 -36.18 1.25
CA LEU A 116 -12.01 -37.58 1.60
C LEU A 116 -10.96 -38.17 0.66
N ILE A 117 -11.13 -37.96 -0.65
CA ILE A 117 -10.22 -38.44 -1.69
C ILE A 117 -8.83 -37.85 -1.51
N LEU A 118 -8.73 -36.53 -1.28
CA LEU A 118 -7.44 -35.84 -1.10
C LEU A 118 -6.70 -36.22 0.20
N ARG A 119 -7.39 -36.82 1.18
CA ARG A 119 -6.79 -37.34 2.43
C ARG A 119 -6.55 -38.84 2.41
N SER A 120 -6.78 -39.47 1.26
CA SER A 120 -6.61 -40.91 1.03
C SER A 120 -5.27 -41.22 0.35
N VAL A 121 -4.18 -40.65 0.90
CA VAL A 121 -2.80 -40.76 0.37
C VAL A 121 -2.35 -42.23 0.23
N GLU A 122 -2.88 -43.12 1.10
CA GLU A 122 -2.59 -44.56 1.13
C GLU A 122 -2.92 -45.28 -0.19
N HIS A 123 -3.80 -44.74 -1.03
CA HIS A 123 -4.20 -45.33 -2.31
C HIS A 123 -3.23 -45.06 -3.47
N GLY A 124 -2.22 -44.22 -3.27
CA GLY A 124 -1.24 -43.82 -4.31
C GLY A 124 -1.82 -42.89 -5.38
N LYS A 125 -2.94 -43.29 -6.01
CA LYS A 125 -3.69 -42.53 -7.03
C LYS A 125 -5.18 -42.44 -6.67
N PRO A 126 -5.55 -41.58 -5.69
CA PRO A 126 -6.92 -41.50 -5.19
C PRO A 126 -7.91 -40.86 -6.19
N ILE A 127 -7.45 -40.03 -7.13
CA ILE A 127 -8.31 -39.41 -8.14
C ILE A 127 -8.68 -40.44 -9.20
N GLU A 128 -7.75 -41.29 -9.64
CA GLU A 128 -8.02 -42.37 -10.60
C GLU A 128 -9.14 -43.31 -10.09
N GLN A 129 -9.13 -43.62 -8.78
CA GLN A 129 -10.19 -44.40 -8.15
C GLN A 129 -11.55 -43.70 -8.15
N LEU A 130 -11.57 -42.39 -7.89
CA LEU A 130 -12.80 -41.61 -7.98
C LEU A 130 -13.36 -41.63 -9.41
N PHE A 131 -12.52 -41.48 -10.43
CA PHE A 131 -12.94 -41.53 -11.84
C PHE A 131 -13.59 -42.87 -12.22
N TYR A 132 -13.05 -43.99 -11.72
CA TYR A 132 -13.68 -45.30 -11.91
C TYR A 132 -15.09 -45.35 -11.29
N SER A 133 -15.25 -44.82 -10.08
CA SER A 133 -16.54 -44.73 -9.40
C SER A 133 -17.54 -43.80 -10.13
N LEU A 134 -17.05 -42.71 -10.71
CA LEU A 134 -17.86 -41.77 -11.49
C LEU A 134 -18.38 -42.37 -12.79
N GLN A 135 -17.59 -43.18 -13.50
CA GLN A 135 -18.07 -43.90 -14.70
C GLN A 135 -19.26 -44.81 -14.39
N ASN A 136 -19.24 -45.49 -13.24
CA ASN A 136 -20.37 -46.32 -12.80
C ASN A 136 -21.63 -45.49 -12.53
N LEU A 137 -21.48 -44.31 -11.93
CA LEU A 137 -22.58 -43.37 -11.69
C LEU A 137 -23.15 -42.78 -12.99
N GLN A 138 -22.33 -42.53 -14.01
CA GLN A 138 -22.75 -41.98 -15.31
C GLN A 138 -23.76 -42.88 -16.05
N THR A 139 -23.66 -44.19 -15.89
CA THR A 139 -24.55 -45.15 -16.59
C THR A 139 -26.00 -45.18 -16.08
N GLN A 140 -26.31 -44.41 -15.04
CA GLN A 140 -27.61 -44.39 -14.37
C GLN A 140 -28.30 -43.04 -14.60
N ASN A 141 -29.62 -43.06 -14.90
CA ASN A 141 -30.38 -41.90 -15.42
C ASN A 141 -30.26 -40.58 -14.61
N ASP A 142 -29.95 -40.65 -13.30
CA ASP A 142 -29.86 -39.47 -12.42
C ASP A 142 -28.43 -39.13 -11.95
N GLY A 143 -27.42 -39.90 -12.37
CA GLY A 143 -26.04 -39.75 -11.91
C GLY A 143 -25.26 -38.63 -12.61
N ILE A 144 -25.70 -38.17 -13.78
CA ILE A 144 -24.99 -37.19 -14.61
C ILE A 144 -24.81 -35.84 -13.88
N VAL A 145 -25.83 -35.38 -13.15
CA VAL A 145 -25.78 -34.10 -12.42
C VAL A 145 -24.76 -34.16 -11.28
N ALA A 146 -24.73 -35.27 -10.54
CA ALA A 146 -23.76 -35.52 -9.48
C ALA A 146 -22.33 -35.62 -10.04
N VAL A 147 -22.16 -36.26 -11.19
CA VAL A 147 -20.87 -36.35 -11.88
C VAL A 147 -20.38 -34.97 -12.33
N LEU A 148 -21.23 -34.15 -12.95
CA LEU A 148 -20.87 -32.78 -13.35
C LEU A 148 -20.48 -31.93 -12.14
N GLU A 149 -21.21 -32.03 -11.04
CA GLU A 149 -20.89 -31.29 -9.81
C GLU A 149 -19.56 -31.76 -9.21
N MET A 150 -19.33 -33.08 -9.13
CA MET A 150 -18.08 -33.64 -8.63
C MET A 150 -16.87 -33.21 -9.48
N LEU A 151 -17.01 -33.25 -10.81
CA LEU A 151 -15.99 -32.79 -11.74
C LEU A 151 -15.77 -31.27 -11.68
N THR A 152 -16.75 -30.50 -11.23
CA THR A 152 -16.59 -29.04 -11.03
C THR A 152 -15.85 -28.73 -9.73
N VAL A 153 -16.21 -29.39 -8.64
CA VAL A 153 -15.69 -29.10 -7.29
C VAL A 153 -14.28 -29.67 -7.06
N LEU A 154 -13.97 -30.82 -7.64
CA LEU A 154 -12.68 -31.50 -7.42
C LEU A 154 -11.47 -30.64 -7.83
N PRO A 155 -11.42 -30.03 -9.03
CA PRO A 155 -10.31 -29.14 -9.39
C PRO A 155 -10.23 -27.90 -8.50
N GLU A 156 -11.38 -27.30 -8.13
CA GLU A 156 -11.44 -26.11 -7.26
C GLU A 156 -10.79 -26.38 -5.89
N GLU A 157 -11.06 -27.54 -5.29
CA GLU A 157 -10.48 -27.94 -3.99
C GLU A 157 -8.96 -28.23 -4.05
N ILE A 158 -8.45 -28.67 -5.20
CA ILE A 158 -7.00 -28.95 -5.39
C ILE A 158 -6.22 -27.66 -5.61
N VAL A 159 -6.80 -26.72 -6.38
CA VAL A 159 -6.16 -25.45 -6.75
C VAL A 159 -6.24 -24.42 -5.63
N ASP A 160 -7.23 -24.51 -4.74
CA ASP A 160 -7.39 -23.55 -3.63
C ASP A 160 -6.15 -23.48 -2.74
N THR A 161 -5.47 -22.33 -2.80
CA THR A 161 -4.24 -22.06 -2.05
C THR A 161 -4.48 -21.71 -0.60
N GLN A 162 -5.73 -21.37 -0.22
CA GLN A 162 -6.13 -21.04 1.14
C GLN A 162 -6.27 -22.29 2.03
N ASN A 163 -6.42 -23.47 1.43
CA ASN A 163 -6.42 -24.76 2.12
C ASN A 163 -4.99 -25.14 2.58
N THR A 164 -4.61 -24.65 3.75
CA THR A 164 -3.29 -24.87 4.38
C THR A 164 -3.03 -26.32 4.83
N GLU A 165 -4.04 -27.20 4.78
CA GLU A 165 -3.96 -28.57 5.29
C GLU A 165 -3.30 -29.58 4.33
N ILE A 166 -3.10 -29.24 3.06
CA ILE A 166 -2.43 -30.10 2.06
C ILE A 166 -1.06 -29.51 1.71
N SER A 167 0.00 -30.31 1.89
CA SER A 167 1.36 -29.91 1.52
C SER A 167 1.47 -29.52 0.04
N ALA A 168 2.37 -28.58 -0.28
CA ALA A 168 2.59 -28.15 -1.66
C ALA A 168 3.01 -29.31 -2.58
N SER A 169 3.78 -30.28 -2.07
CA SER A 169 4.19 -31.46 -2.83
C SER A 169 3.01 -32.37 -3.20
N HIS A 170 2.09 -32.62 -2.26
CA HIS A 170 0.90 -33.42 -2.53
C HIS A 170 -0.06 -32.71 -3.48
N ARG A 171 -0.23 -31.37 -3.35
CA ARG A 171 -1.04 -30.59 -4.29
C ARG A 171 -0.54 -30.69 -5.72
N ASN A 172 0.77 -30.60 -5.95
CA ASN A 172 1.34 -30.78 -7.28
C ASN A 172 1.11 -32.19 -7.83
N GLN A 173 1.26 -33.24 -7.00
CA GLN A 173 1.01 -34.61 -7.40
C GLN A 173 -0.47 -34.83 -7.79
N TYR A 174 -1.41 -34.33 -6.98
CA TYR A 174 -2.84 -34.41 -7.27
C TYR A 174 -3.22 -33.58 -8.50
N GLY A 175 -2.59 -32.43 -8.71
CA GLY A 175 -2.75 -31.63 -9.93
C GLY A 175 -2.33 -32.42 -11.18
N GLN A 176 -1.18 -33.09 -11.15
CA GLN A 176 -0.72 -33.94 -12.26
C GLN A 176 -1.67 -35.13 -12.51
N GLU A 177 -2.11 -35.79 -11.45
CA GLU A 177 -3.06 -36.90 -11.55
C GLU A 177 -4.40 -36.44 -12.13
N LEU A 178 -4.95 -35.32 -11.65
CA LEU A 178 -6.16 -34.71 -12.17
C LEU A 178 -6.06 -34.39 -13.66
N LEU A 179 -4.98 -33.73 -14.07
CA LEU A 179 -4.78 -33.32 -15.46
C LEU A 179 -4.61 -34.52 -16.41
N SER A 180 -4.12 -35.67 -15.91
CA SER A 180 -4.07 -36.91 -16.71
C SER A 180 -5.45 -37.42 -17.16
N HIS A 181 -6.52 -37.04 -16.46
CA HIS A 181 -7.91 -37.40 -16.81
C HIS A 181 -8.61 -36.39 -17.72
N THR A 182 -7.92 -35.31 -18.13
CA THR A 182 -8.46 -34.27 -19.02
C THR A 182 -9.18 -34.82 -20.27
N PRO A 183 -8.62 -35.77 -21.05
CA PRO A 183 -9.28 -36.26 -22.26
C PRO A 183 -10.66 -36.86 -22.00
N MET A 184 -10.81 -37.59 -20.90
CA MET A 184 -12.07 -38.23 -20.51
C MET A 184 -13.14 -37.19 -20.15
N VAL A 185 -12.74 -36.13 -19.44
CA VAL A 185 -13.66 -35.06 -19.05
C VAL A 185 -14.08 -34.22 -20.25
N VAL A 186 -13.15 -33.89 -21.14
CA VAL A 186 -13.44 -33.15 -22.36
C VAL A 186 -14.42 -33.91 -23.25
N GLU A 187 -14.23 -35.22 -23.42
CA GLU A 187 -15.16 -36.06 -24.17
C GLU A 187 -16.55 -36.11 -23.50
N PHE A 188 -16.59 -36.28 -22.18
CA PHE A 188 -17.84 -36.26 -21.41
C PHE A 188 -18.59 -34.93 -21.58
N LEU A 189 -17.92 -33.79 -21.41
CA LEU A 189 -18.52 -32.46 -21.59
C LEU A 189 -19.04 -32.26 -23.02
N LEU A 190 -18.32 -32.75 -24.03
CA LEU A 190 -18.76 -32.69 -25.42
C LEU A 190 -20.07 -33.47 -25.60
N GLN A 191 -20.15 -34.70 -25.08
CA GLN A 191 -21.37 -35.51 -25.15
C GLN A 191 -22.57 -34.83 -24.45
N GLN A 192 -22.33 -34.13 -23.34
CA GLN A 192 -23.38 -33.36 -22.65
C GLN A 192 -23.81 -32.12 -23.45
N SER A 193 -22.87 -31.44 -24.12
CA SER A 193 -23.15 -30.26 -24.95
C SER A 193 -23.97 -30.60 -26.20
N GLU A 194 -23.76 -31.79 -26.79
CA GLU A 194 -24.47 -32.27 -27.98
C GLU A 194 -25.86 -32.89 -27.66
N ASN A 195 -26.30 -32.86 -26.39
CA ASN A 195 -27.56 -33.44 -25.92
C ASN A 195 -27.74 -34.94 -26.25
N LYS A 196 -26.65 -35.70 -26.35
CA LYS A 196 -26.70 -37.15 -26.61
C LYS A 196 -27.33 -37.94 -25.46
N PHE A 197 -27.36 -37.38 -24.25
CA PHE A 197 -28.01 -37.95 -23.07
C PHE A 197 -29.24 -37.14 -22.64
N GLN A 198 -30.36 -37.82 -22.43
CA GLN A 198 -31.57 -37.23 -21.84
C GLN A 198 -31.41 -37.14 -20.32
N CYS A 199 -30.82 -36.06 -19.83
CA CYS A 199 -30.91 -35.69 -18.42
C CYS A 199 -32.21 -34.88 -18.19
N GLY A 200 -32.93 -35.10 -17.10
CA GLY A 200 -34.19 -34.39 -16.77
C GLY A 200 -34.06 -32.87 -16.56
N LEU A 201 -32.84 -32.32 -16.68
CA LEU A 201 -32.54 -30.88 -16.60
C LEU A 201 -33.01 -30.10 -17.83
N GLN A 202 -33.43 -28.86 -17.61
CA GLN A 202 -33.67 -27.90 -18.67
C GLN A 202 -32.39 -27.67 -19.50
N PRO A 203 -32.47 -27.50 -20.83
CA PRO A 203 -31.30 -27.32 -21.70
C PRO A 203 -30.37 -26.17 -21.23
N ASN A 204 -30.94 -25.07 -20.75
CA ASN A 204 -30.17 -23.91 -20.29
C ASN A 204 -29.41 -24.19 -18.98
N GLU A 205 -30.01 -24.90 -18.03
CA GLU A 205 -29.36 -25.28 -16.76
C GLU A 205 -28.22 -26.27 -17.00
N ARG A 206 -28.42 -27.20 -17.93
CA ARG A 206 -27.38 -28.12 -18.38
C ARG A 206 -26.20 -27.38 -18.98
N ASN A 207 -26.44 -26.42 -19.89
CA ASN A 207 -25.39 -25.63 -20.49
C ASN A 207 -24.59 -24.85 -19.43
N ARG A 208 -25.25 -24.25 -18.45
CA ARG A 208 -24.58 -23.59 -17.32
C ARG A 208 -23.69 -24.54 -16.52
N LYS A 209 -24.16 -25.76 -16.22
CA LYS A 209 -23.34 -26.78 -15.52
C LYS A 209 -22.15 -27.24 -16.35
N VAL A 210 -22.32 -27.43 -17.67
CA VAL A 210 -21.22 -27.77 -18.58
C VAL A 210 -20.17 -26.65 -18.62
N LEU A 211 -20.59 -25.39 -18.74
CA LEU A 211 -19.68 -24.24 -18.73
C LEU A 211 -18.95 -24.09 -17.40
N ARG A 212 -19.63 -24.27 -16.26
CA ARG A 212 -19.00 -24.16 -14.94
C ARG A 212 -18.00 -25.28 -14.67
N CYS A 213 -18.32 -26.50 -15.09
CA CYS A 213 -17.36 -27.60 -15.07
C CYS A 213 -16.16 -27.30 -15.96
N LEU A 214 -16.37 -26.83 -17.19
CA LEU A 214 -15.27 -26.46 -18.09
C LEU A 214 -14.38 -25.37 -17.48
N LEU A 215 -14.96 -24.31 -16.90
CA LEU A 215 -14.23 -23.22 -16.26
C LEU A 215 -13.29 -23.73 -15.15
N SER A 216 -13.81 -24.59 -14.26
CA SER A 216 -13.03 -25.19 -13.18
C SER A 216 -11.82 -25.98 -13.69
N TRP A 217 -12.01 -26.75 -14.76
CA TRP A 217 -10.92 -27.50 -15.40
C TRP A 217 -9.90 -26.59 -16.09
N VAL A 218 -10.34 -25.55 -16.80
CA VAL A 218 -9.43 -24.56 -17.41
C VAL A 218 -8.59 -23.88 -16.33
N ARG A 219 -9.19 -23.49 -15.19
CA ARG A 219 -8.48 -22.92 -14.04
C ARG A 219 -7.39 -23.85 -13.50
N ALA A 220 -7.65 -25.16 -13.47
CA ALA A 220 -6.71 -26.17 -13.04
C ALA A 220 -5.57 -26.48 -14.04
N GLY A 221 -5.59 -25.90 -15.25
CA GLY A 221 -4.57 -26.13 -16.28
C GLY A 221 -5.00 -27.11 -17.39
N CYS A 222 -6.30 -27.35 -17.54
CA CYS A 222 -6.81 -28.10 -18.68
C CYS A 222 -6.37 -27.44 -20.00
N PHE A 223 -5.98 -28.29 -20.95
CA PHE A 223 -5.42 -27.94 -22.26
C PHE A 223 -3.98 -27.37 -22.28
N SER A 224 -3.32 -27.11 -21.14
CA SER A 224 -1.96 -26.53 -21.12
C SER A 224 -0.90 -27.40 -21.82
N GLU A 225 -1.10 -28.72 -21.88
CA GLU A 225 -0.22 -29.67 -22.58
C GLU A 225 -0.72 -30.07 -23.97
N THR A 226 -1.86 -29.52 -24.44
CA THR A 226 -2.39 -29.89 -25.75
C THR A 226 -1.57 -29.28 -26.89
N PRO A 227 -1.30 -30.02 -27.99
CA PRO A 227 -0.53 -29.51 -29.10
C PRO A 227 -1.14 -28.22 -29.66
N GLU A 228 -0.30 -27.21 -29.85
CA GLU A 228 -0.63 -25.93 -30.46
C GLU A 228 -1.44 -26.16 -31.75
N GLY A 229 -2.67 -25.64 -31.80
CA GLY A 229 -3.58 -25.74 -32.95
C GLY A 229 -4.71 -26.76 -32.86
N SER A 230 -4.72 -27.66 -31.87
CA SER A 230 -5.81 -28.64 -31.70
C SER A 230 -7.08 -28.05 -31.06
N PHE A 231 -6.93 -27.27 -29.99
CA PHE A 231 -8.07 -26.68 -29.27
C PHE A 231 -8.87 -25.63 -30.05
N PRO A 232 -8.27 -24.72 -30.85
CA PRO A 232 -9.05 -23.73 -31.62
C PRO A 232 -10.06 -24.31 -32.61
N THR A 233 -9.88 -25.58 -32.99
CA THR A 233 -10.81 -26.32 -33.86
C THR A 233 -11.77 -27.22 -33.08
N HIS A 234 -11.65 -27.27 -31.76
CA HIS A 234 -12.41 -28.18 -30.90
C HIS A 234 -13.89 -27.75 -30.81
N PRO A 235 -14.86 -28.68 -30.92
CA PRO A 235 -16.29 -28.35 -30.92
C PRO A 235 -16.77 -27.64 -29.65
N LEU A 236 -16.14 -27.89 -28.48
CA LEU A 236 -16.49 -27.20 -27.24
C LEU A 236 -16.27 -25.69 -27.32
N LEU A 237 -15.26 -25.20 -28.06
CA LEU A 237 -15.05 -23.77 -28.22
C LEU A 237 -16.25 -23.13 -28.95
N ASN A 238 -16.76 -23.78 -30.00
CA ASN A 238 -17.97 -23.34 -30.69
C ASN A 238 -19.20 -23.36 -29.77
N PHE A 239 -19.31 -24.36 -28.89
CA PHE A 239 -20.38 -24.41 -27.87
C PHE A 239 -20.31 -23.23 -26.90
N VAL A 240 -19.12 -22.89 -26.38
CA VAL A 240 -18.91 -21.73 -25.50
C VAL A 240 -19.29 -20.44 -26.24
N PHE A 241 -18.83 -20.26 -27.47
CA PHE A 241 -19.19 -19.10 -28.29
C PHE A 241 -20.68 -18.96 -28.55
N ASN A 242 -21.36 -20.06 -28.91
CA ASN A 242 -22.80 -20.04 -29.14
C ASN A 242 -23.58 -19.72 -27.85
N SER A 243 -23.02 -20.06 -26.69
CA SER A 243 -23.60 -19.76 -25.38
C SER A 243 -23.61 -18.26 -25.04
N LEU A 244 -22.82 -17.44 -25.75
CA LEU A 244 -22.88 -15.97 -25.65
C LEU A 244 -24.19 -15.38 -26.18
N GLN A 245 -24.90 -16.09 -27.07
CA GLN A 245 -26.19 -15.61 -27.61
C GLN A 245 -27.36 -15.89 -26.65
N VAL A 246 -27.11 -16.58 -25.54
CA VAL A 246 -28.14 -16.99 -24.58
C VAL A 246 -27.92 -16.26 -23.25
N SER A 247 -28.86 -15.40 -22.86
CA SER A 247 -28.77 -14.52 -21.68
C SER A 247 -28.47 -15.28 -20.37
N SER A 248 -29.04 -16.48 -20.21
CA SER A 248 -28.81 -17.31 -19.03
C SER A 248 -27.42 -17.94 -18.93
N SER A 249 -26.64 -18.01 -20.01
CA SER A 249 -25.29 -18.59 -20.02
C SER A 249 -24.18 -17.59 -20.35
N PHE A 250 -24.55 -16.36 -20.70
CA PHE A 250 -23.63 -15.31 -21.13
C PHE A 250 -22.44 -15.11 -20.17
N ASP A 251 -22.69 -14.87 -18.88
CA ASP A 251 -21.63 -14.59 -17.89
C ASP A 251 -20.59 -15.71 -17.81
N LEU A 252 -21.08 -16.96 -17.69
CA LEU A 252 -20.21 -18.13 -17.62
C LEU A 252 -19.44 -18.34 -18.93
N ALA A 253 -20.03 -18.03 -20.08
CA ALA A 253 -19.33 -18.12 -21.35
C ALA A 253 -18.23 -17.06 -21.48
N ILE A 254 -18.47 -15.83 -21.01
CA ILE A 254 -17.44 -14.78 -20.92
C ILE A 254 -16.30 -15.23 -20.00
N GLU A 255 -16.61 -15.68 -18.78
CA GLU A 255 -15.61 -16.17 -17.81
C GLU A 255 -14.74 -17.30 -18.41
N VAL A 256 -15.37 -18.29 -19.06
CA VAL A 256 -14.64 -19.39 -19.71
C VAL A 256 -13.71 -18.86 -20.81
N LEU A 257 -14.17 -17.95 -21.67
CA LEU A 257 -13.35 -17.41 -22.75
C LEU A 257 -12.17 -16.59 -22.22
N VAL A 258 -12.38 -15.73 -21.23
CA VAL A 258 -11.32 -14.95 -20.58
C VAL A 258 -10.27 -15.86 -19.95
N GLU A 259 -10.70 -16.88 -19.21
CA GLU A 259 -9.80 -17.84 -18.56
C GLU A 259 -9.00 -18.69 -19.57
N LEU A 260 -9.60 -18.98 -20.74
CA LEU A 260 -8.93 -19.68 -21.84
C LEU A 260 -7.91 -18.76 -22.55
N VAL A 261 -8.26 -17.49 -22.79
CA VAL A 261 -7.38 -16.51 -23.45
C VAL A 261 -6.09 -16.32 -22.67
N SER A 262 -6.19 -16.19 -21.34
CA SER A 262 -5.03 -15.99 -20.47
C SER A 262 -4.09 -17.21 -20.36
N ARG A 263 -4.52 -18.41 -20.79
CA ARG A 263 -3.72 -19.65 -20.70
C ARG A 263 -3.27 -20.25 -22.03
N HIS A 264 -3.90 -19.88 -23.14
CA HIS A 264 -3.67 -20.51 -24.45
C HIS A 264 -3.11 -19.51 -25.46
N GLU A 265 -1.81 -19.55 -25.72
CA GLU A 265 -1.12 -18.60 -26.61
C GLU A 265 -1.71 -18.53 -28.04
N GLY A 266 -2.21 -19.65 -28.58
CA GLY A 266 -2.79 -19.70 -29.93
C GLY A 266 -4.27 -19.28 -30.02
N LEU A 267 -4.96 -19.10 -28.89
CA LEU A 267 -6.40 -18.79 -28.87
C LEU A 267 -6.72 -17.33 -29.21
N PRO A 268 -5.98 -16.30 -28.73
CA PRO A 268 -6.23 -14.90 -29.06
C PRO A 268 -6.41 -14.64 -30.56
N GLN A 269 -5.55 -15.21 -31.41
CA GLN A 269 -5.66 -15.10 -32.88
C GLN A 269 -7.02 -15.57 -33.41
N VAL A 270 -7.52 -16.71 -32.89
CA VAL A 270 -8.77 -17.31 -33.34
C VAL A 270 -9.97 -16.51 -32.88
N LEU A 271 -9.95 -16.03 -31.63
CA LEU A 271 -11.02 -15.16 -31.11
C LEU A 271 -11.01 -13.79 -31.79
N LEU A 272 -9.84 -13.25 -32.13
CA LEU A 272 -9.69 -12.00 -32.85
C LEU A 272 -10.44 -12.05 -34.20
N CYS A 273 -10.34 -13.16 -34.93
CA CYS A 273 -11.13 -13.38 -36.16
C CYS A 273 -12.65 -13.42 -35.93
N ARG A 274 -13.12 -13.62 -34.70
CA ARG A 274 -14.55 -13.62 -34.33
C ARG A 274 -15.03 -12.26 -33.82
N VAL A 275 -14.13 -11.32 -33.50
CA VAL A 275 -14.49 -10.00 -32.98
C VAL A 275 -15.44 -9.22 -33.90
N PRO A 276 -15.27 -9.19 -35.24
CA PRO A 276 -16.24 -8.51 -36.09
C PRO A 276 -17.67 -9.01 -35.91
N PHE A 277 -17.86 -10.33 -35.74
CA PHE A 277 -19.17 -10.90 -35.46
C PHE A 277 -19.70 -10.49 -34.08
N LEU A 278 -18.86 -10.56 -33.03
CA LEU A 278 -19.25 -10.14 -31.67
C LEU A 278 -19.67 -8.67 -31.64
N LYS A 279 -18.93 -7.81 -32.34
CA LYS A 279 -19.23 -6.39 -32.45
C LYS A 279 -20.60 -6.14 -33.10
N GLU A 280 -20.83 -6.70 -34.29
CA GLU A 280 -22.04 -6.45 -35.05
C GLU A 280 -23.30 -7.08 -34.44
N MET A 281 -23.19 -8.31 -33.93
CA MET A 281 -24.35 -9.10 -33.52
C MET A 281 -24.71 -8.97 -32.04
N LEU A 282 -23.74 -8.64 -31.17
CA LEU A 282 -23.97 -8.55 -29.73
C LEU A 282 -23.72 -7.13 -29.20
N LEU A 283 -22.57 -6.52 -29.51
CA LEU A 283 -22.19 -5.24 -28.92
C LEU A 283 -23.04 -4.07 -29.44
N LEU A 284 -23.19 -3.90 -30.76
CA LEU A 284 -23.97 -2.77 -31.31
C LEU A 284 -25.44 -2.77 -30.85
N PRO A 285 -26.16 -3.93 -30.85
CA PRO A 285 -27.48 -4.00 -30.24
C PRO A 285 -27.48 -3.68 -28.75
N ALA A 286 -26.50 -4.16 -27.98
CA ALA A 286 -26.39 -3.90 -26.55
C ALA A 286 -26.14 -2.41 -26.25
N LEU A 287 -25.26 -1.74 -27.01
CA LEU A 287 -25.01 -0.30 -26.91
C LEU A 287 -26.27 0.52 -27.20
N THR A 288 -27.04 0.12 -28.22
CA THR A 288 -28.30 0.79 -28.58
C THR A 288 -29.40 0.55 -27.54
N GLY A 289 -29.46 -0.67 -27.00
CA GLY A 289 -30.45 -1.09 -26.00
C GLY A 289 -30.10 -0.72 -24.56
N GLY A 290 -28.87 -0.26 -24.30
CA GLY A 290 -28.38 0.04 -22.95
C GLY A 290 -28.15 -1.20 -22.07
N ASP A 291 -27.83 -2.37 -22.66
CA ASP A 291 -27.58 -3.60 -21.90
C ASP A 291 -26.15 -3.58 -21.32
N VAL A 292 -26.01 -2.94 -20.16
CA VAL A 292 -24.75 -2.77 -19.43
C VAL A 292 -24.04 -4.11 -19.20
N LYS A 293 -24.80 -5.17 -18.93
CA LYS A 293 -24.24 -6.50 -18.64
C LYS A 293 -23.53 -7.10 -19.85
N VAL A 294 -24.16 -7.01 -21.03
CA VAL A 294 -23.56 -7.50 -22.28
C VAL A 294 -22.38 -6.64 -22.69
N ILE A 295 -22.49 -5.31 -22.57
CA ILE A 295 -21.40 -4.37 -22.87
C ILE A 295 -20.18 -4.66 -21.99
N ALA A 296 -20.36 -4.77 -20.68
CA ALA A 296 -19.28 -5.06 -19.73
C ALA A 296 -18.60 -6.40 -20.01
N GLY A 297 -19.38 -7.46 -20.23
CA GLY A 297 -18.83 -8.79 -20.53
C GLY A 297 -18.02 -8.81 -21.83
N LEU A 298 -18.50 -8.15 -22.89
CA LEU A 298 -17.78 -8.06 -24.17
C LEU A 298 -16.56 -7.16 -24.09
N ALA A 299 -16.63 -6.04 -23.35
CA ALA A 299 -15.47 -5.18 -23.09
C ALA A 299 -14.35 -5.97 -22.41
N CYS A 300 -14.67 -6.69 -21.33
CA CYS A 300 -13.71 -7.55 -20.64
C CYS A 300 -13.09 -8.60 -21.58
N LEU A 301 -13.91 -9.36 -22.32
CA LEU A 301 -13.39 -10.36 -23.26
C LEU A 301 -12.47 -9.77 -24.33
N MET A 302 -12.88 -8.66 -24.96
CA MET A 302 -12.08 -8.02 -26.02
C MET A 302 -10.78 -7.41 -25.48
N SER A 303 -10.81 -6.84 -24.27
CA SER A 303 -9.62 -6.36 -23.58
C SER A 303 -8.63 -7.50 -23.29
N GLU A 304 -9.11 -8.65 -22.83
CA GLU A 304 -8.28 -9.83 -22.56
C GLU A 304 -7.66 -10.41 -23.86
N ILE A 305 -8.44 -10.49 -24.95
CA ILE A 305 -7.93 -10.93 -26.26
C ILE A 305 -6.76 -10.03 -26.71
N GLY A 306 -6.93 -8.72 -26.57
CA GLY A 306 -5.91 -7.75 -26.97
C GLY A 306 -4.67 -7.79 -26.08
N GLN A 307 -4.83 -7.97 -24.76
CA GLN A 307 -3.73 -8.06 -23.80
C GLN A 307 -2.92 -9.35 -23.95
N ALA A 308 -3.56 -10.46 -24.28
CA ALA A 308 -2.89 -11.73 -24.49
C ALA A 308 -2.05 -11.77 -25.78
N ALA A 309 -2.37 -10.93 -26.78
CA ALA A 309 -1.65 -10.88 -28.05
C ALA A 309 -1.50 -9.45 -28.61
N PRO A 310 -0.73 -8.57 -27.94
CA PRO A 310 -0.56 -7.18 -28.35
C PRO A 310 0.12 -7.03 -29.71
N SER A 311 1.00 -7.97 -30.08
CA SER A 311 1.64 -8.02 -31.40
C SER A 311 0.63 -8.08 -32.55
N LEU A 312 -0.45 -8.88 -32.41
CA LEU A 312 -1.51 -9.01 -33.41
C LEU A 312 -2.38 -7.75 -33.52
N ILE A 313 -2.53 -7.01 -32.42
CA ILE A 313 -3.26 -5.75 -32.43
C ILE A 313 -2.47 -4.71 -33.20
N VAL A 314 -1.16 -4.62 -32.95
CA VAL A 314 -0.25 -3.66 -33.60
C VAL A 314 -0.14 -3.87 -35.12
N GLU A 315 -0.36 -5.08 -35.63
CA GLU A 315 -0.45 -5.34 -37.07
C GLU A 315 -1.59 -4.57 -37.78
N ALA A 316 -2.55 -4.03 -37.02
CA ALA A 316 -3.65 -3.20 -37.51
C ALA A 316 -4.48 -3.84 -38.64
N SER A 317 -4.65 -5.16 -38.56
CA SER A 317 -5.57 -5.95 -39.38
C SER A 317 -7.01 -5.42 -39.30
N ALA A 318 -7.90 -5.87 -40.19
CA ALA A 318 -9.31 -5.44 -40.15
C ALA A 318 -9.98 -5.87 -38.83
N GLU A 319 -9.60 -7.02 -38.32
CA GLU A 319 -10.04 -7.63 -37.07
C GLU A 319 -9.52 -6.85 -35.85
N ALA A 320 -8.23 -6.49 -35.84
CA ALA A 320 -7.64 -5.66 -34.79
C ALA A 320 -8.30 -4.28 -34.72
N ARG A 321 -8.56 -3.66 -35.87
CA ARG A 321 -9.29 -2.37 -35.93
C ARG A 321 -10.74 -2.51 -35.44
N ALA A 322 -11.40 -3.62 -35.74
CA ALA A 322 -12.73 -3.89 -35.22
C ALA A 322 -12.73 -4.04 -33.69
N LEU A 323 -11.70 -4.67 -33.12
CA LEU A 323 -11.50 -4.78 -31.67
C LEU A 323 -11.30 -3.41 -31.02
N THR A 324 -10.38 -2.60 -31.53
CA THR A 324 -10.10 -1.28 -30.95
C THR A 324 -11.29 -0.34 -31.07
N ASP A 325 -12.03 -0.39 -32.17
CA ASP A 325 -13.23 0.42 -32.38
C ASP A 325 -14.40 -0.03 -31.48
N ALA A 326 -14.53 -1.35 -31.27
CA ALA A 326 -15.50 -1.90 -30.31
C ALA A 326 -15.19 -1.45 -28.88
N LEU A 327 -13.94 -1.58 -28.42
CA LEU A 327 -13.52 -1.14 -27.09
C LEU A 327 -13.67 0.38 -26.92
N LEU A 328 -13.33 1.17 -27.94
CA LEU A 328 -13.54 2.63 -27.91
C LEU A 328 -15.03 2.98 -27.77
N SER A 329 -15.91 2.23 -28.45
CA SER A 329 -17.36 2.38 -28.31
C SER A 329 -17.85 2.03 -26.89
N CYS A 330 -17.23 1.03 -26.24
CA CYS A 330 -17.50 0.71 -24.84
C CYS A 330 -17.05 1.82 -23.88
N VAL A 331 -15.87 2.42 -24.11
CA VAL A 331 -15.38 3.56 -23.31
C VAL A 331 -16.29 4.77 -23.46
N ALA A 332 -16.73 5.06 -24.69
CA ALA A 332 -17.62 6.20 -24.97
C ALA A 332 -19.07 5.99 -24.48
N PHE A 333 -19.44 4.79 -24.04
CA PHE A 333 -20.79 4.48 -23.59
C PHE A 333 -21.13 5.26 -22.30
N PRO A 334 -22.25 6.01 -22.26
CA PRO A 334 -22.63 6.81 -21.11
C PRO A 334 -23.26 5.93 -20.02
N CYS A 335 -22.43 5.25 -19.24
CA CYS A 335 -22.86 4.54 -18.03
C CYS A 335 -22.88 5.50 -16.82
N GLU A 336 -23.73 5.27 -15.82
CA GLU A 336 -23.68 6.03 -14.56
C GLU A 336 -22.39 5.71 -13.80
N ASP A 337 -21.97 4.43 -13.82
CA ASP A 337 -20.74 3.96 -13.21
C ASP A 337 -19.56 3.98 -14.19
N TRP A 338 -18.34 4.10 -13.67
CA TRP A 338 -17.11 4.10 -14.48
C TRP A 338 -16.61 2.70 -14.84
N ASP A 339 -17.24 1.64 -14.30
CA ASP A 339 -16.79 0.23 -14.37
C ASP A 339 -16.46 -0.26 -15.79
N ILE A 340 -17.32 0.04 -16.79
CA ILE A 340 -17.06 -0.40 -18.17
C ILE A 340 -15.79 0.26 -18.70
N ALA A 341 -15.67 1.58 -18.59
CA ALA A 341 -14.50 2.30 -19.07
C ALA A 341 -13.24 1.86 -18.30
N ASP A 342 -13.35 1.75 -16.97
CA ASP A 342 -12.27 1.34 -16.07
C ASP A 342 -11.72 -0.05 -16.42
N SER A 343 -12.61 -1.02 -16.69
CA SER A 343 -12.22 -2.38 -17.07
C SER A 343 -11.39 -2.46 -18.37
N THR A 344 -11.46 -1.44 -19.23
CA THR A 344 -10.69 -1.40 -20.48
C THR A 344 -9.32 -0.72 -20.34
N LEU A 345 -9.07 0.02 -19.25
CA LEU A 345 -7.87 0.84 -19.11
C LEU A 345 -6.58 0.02 -19.17
N GLN A 346 -6.56 -1.15 -18.51
CA GLN A 346 -5.39 -2.03 -18.52
C GLN A 346 -4.99 -2.46 -19.93
N PHE A 347 -5.96 -2.71 -20.81
CA PHE A 347 -5.70 -3.02 -22.22
C PHE A 347 -5.04 -1.82 -22.92
N TRP A 348 -5.60 -0.61 -22.76
CA TRP A 348 -5.07 0.59 -23.41
C TRP A 348 -3.67 0.94 -22.93
N SER A 349 -3.39 0.82 -21.62
CA SER A 349 -2.06 1.05 -21.05
C SER A 349 -1.06 0.01 -21.57
N SER A 350 -1.44 -1.28 -21.57
CA SER A 350 -0.58 -2.35 -22.08
C SER A 350 -0.27 -2.17 -23.57
N LEU A 351 -1.25 -1.79 -24.38
CA LEU A 351 -1.06 -1.52 -25.81
C LEU A 351 -0.18 -0.28 -26.03
N ALA A 352 -0.39 0.79 -25.27
CA ALA A 352 0.41 2.01 -25.37
C ALA A 352 1.88 1.75 -25.00
N SER A 353 2.11 1.09 -23.86
CA SER A 353 3.43 0.63 -23.41
C SER A 353 4.11 -0.27 -24.44
N TYR A 354 3.39 -1.20 -25.07
CA TYR A 354 3.93 -2.07 -26.11
C TYR A 354 4.35 -1.30 -27.37
N ILE A 355 3.56 -0.31 -27.81
CA ILE A 355 3.90 0.55 -28.96
C ILE A 355 5.12 1.44 -28.64
N LEU A 356 5.19 1.98 -27.42
CA LEU A 356 6.29 2.83 -26.96
C LEU A 356 7.59 2.04 -26.73
N GLY A 357 7.49 0.73 -26.48
CA GLY A 357 8.61 -0.18 -26.19
C GLY A 357 9.71 -0.21 -27.27
N PRO A 358 10.94 -0.64 -26.88
CA PRO A 358 12.11 -0.67 -27.77
C PRO A 358 12.12 -1.84 -28.78
N ASP A 359 11.27 -2.85 -28.59
CA ASP A 359 11.27 -4.12 -29.37
C ASP A 359 10.57 -4.04 -30.74
N VAL A 360 10.01 -2.88 -31.12
CA VAL A 360 9.42 -2.67 -32.45
C VAL A 360 10.45 -2.08 -33.40
N ASP A 361 10.81 -2.83 -34.46
CA ASP A 361 11.73 -2.39 -35.52
C ASP A 361 11.46 -0.92 -35.96
N GLY A 362 12.48 -0.07 -35.93
CA GLY A 362 12.34 1.39 -36.01
C GLY A 362 11.66 1.96 -37.27
N THR A 363 11.58 1.21 -38.37
CA THR A 363 10.80 1.58 -39.57
C THR A 363 9.33 1.18 -39.50
N ASN A 364 8.99 0.09 -38.80
CA ASN A 364 7.60 -0.29 -38.53
C ASN A 364 6.99 0.58 -37.42
N LYS A 365 7.81 1.02 -36.45
CA LYS A 365 7.38 1.85 -35.32
C LYS A 365 6.67 3.15 -35.75
N LYS A 366 7.25 3.94 -36.67
CA LYS A 366 6.62 5.19 -37.15
C LYS A 366 5.32 4.97 -37.92
N ASN A 367 5.21 3.86 -38.66
CA ASN A 367 3.99 3.52 -39.39
C ASN A 367 2.89 3.10 -38.41
N VAL A 368 3.23 2.29 -37.39
CA VAL A 368 2.33 1.88 -36.31
C VAL A 368 1.85 3.09 -35.50
N GLU A 369 2.77 3.95 -35.05
CA GLU A 369 2.44 5.19 -34.33
C GLU A 369 1.48 6.06 -35.15
N GLY A 370 1.72 6.23 -36.45
CA GLY A 370 0.84 6.99 -37.35
C GLY A 370 -0.55 6.36 -37.53
N MET A 371 -0.67 5.04 -37.51
CA MET A 371 -1.96 4.34 -37.62
C MET A 371 -2.78 4.41 -36.33
N PHE A 372 -2.13 4.26 -35.18
CA PHE A 372 -2.78 4.29 -33.86
C PHE A 372 -2.99 5.72 -33.34
N PHE A 373 -2.36 6.72 -33.97
CA PHE A 373 -2.56 8.12 -33.63
C PHE A 373 -4.04 8.51 -33.59
N SER A 374 -4.84 8.13 -34.60
CA SER A 374 -6.28 8.46 -34.63
C SER A 374 -7.07 7.73 -33.54
N VAL A 375 -6.70 6.48 -33.23
CA VAL A 375 -7.33 5.66 -32.19
C VAL A 375 -7.08 6.25 -30.81
N PHE A 376 -5.83 6.52 -30.45
CA PHE A 376 -5.49 7.13 -29.15
C PHE A 376 -5.98 8.58 -29.04
N SER A 377 -6.05 9.30 -30.16
CA SER A 377 -6.67 10.63 -30.20
C SER A 377 -8.16 10.55 -29.87
N ALA A 378 -8.91 9.62 -30.47
CA ALA A 378 -10.33 9.42 -30.16
C ALA A 378 -10.55 8.85 -28.75
N LEU A 379 -9.66 7.98 -28.28
CA LEU A 379 -9.66 7.45 -26.91
C LEU A 379 -9.51 8.58 -25.90
N LEU A 380 -8.57 9.51 -26.12
CA LEU A 380 -8.40 10.68 -25.26
C LEU A 380 -9.73 11.46 -25.13
N ASP A 381 -10.43 11.71 -26.24
CA ASP A 381 -11.71 12.44 -26.20
C ASP A 381 -12.77 11.67 -25.38
N ALA A 382 -12.86 10.35 -25.57
CA ALA A 382 -13.80 9.50 -24.85
C ALA A 382 -13.48 9.44 -23.33
N LEU A 383 -12.22 9.27 -22.96
CA LEU A 383 -11.78 9.24 -21.56
C LEU A 383 -12.01 10.58 -20.86
N LEU A 384 -11.67 11.70 -21.51
CA LEU A 384 -11.92 13.02 -20.97
C LEU A 384 -13.41 13.28 -20.81
N LEU A 385 -14.26 12.85 -21.75
CA LEU A 385 -15.70 12.97 -21.62
C LEU A 385 -16.23 12.18 -20.41
N ARG A 386 -15.79 10.93 -20.21
CA ARG A 386 -16.21 10.06 -19.10
C ARG A 386 -15.69 10.54 -17.74
N ALA A 387 -14.55 11.21 -17.71
CA ALA A 387 -13.95 11.73 -16.50
C ALA A 387 -14.49 13.12 -16.10
N GLN A 388 -15.43 13.71 -16.85
CA GLN A 388 -16.08 14.97 -16.48
C GLN A 388 -16.95 14.82 -15.23
N LEU A 389 -17.02 15.90 -14.46
CA LEU A 389 -17.92 16.02 -13.32
C LEU A 389 -19.32 16.39 -13.79
N ASP A 390 -20.35 15.72 -13.26
CA ASP A 390 -21.74 16.10 -13.53
C ASP A 390 -22.24 17.20 -12.57
N GLU A 391 -23.11 18.08 -13.09
CA GLU A 391 -23.76 19.16 -12.33
C GLU A 391 -24.76 18.61 -11.31
N SER A 392 -25.32 17.42 -11.56
CA SER A 392 -26.27 16.76 -10.65
C SER A 392 -25.65 16.30 -9.33
N THR A 393 -24.32 16.17 -9.26
CA THR A 393 -23.54 15.90 -8.05
C THR A 393 -23.61 17.05 -7.03
N PHE A 394 -24.21 18.18 -7.41
CA PHE A 394 -24.37 19.36 -6.58
C PHE A 394 -25.66 19.27 -5.75
N SER A 395 -25.52 19.05 -4.44
CA SER A 395 -26.58 19.39 -3.48
C SER A 395 -26.12 20.58 -2.65
N ASP A 396 -26.86 21.69 -2.70
CA ASP A 396 -26.62 22.91 -1.90
C ASP A 396 -26.68 22.64 -0.38
N GLU A 397 -27.14 21.46 0.04
CA GLU A 397 -27.40 21.11 1.44
C GLU A 397 -26.16 20.60 2.18
N SER A 398 -25.17 19.99 1.49
CA SER A 398 -23.93 19.51 2.10
C SER A 398 -22.81 20.54 1.89
N ARG A 399 -22.43 21.28 2.94
CA ARG A 399 -21.25 22.17 2.95
C ARG A 399 -19.90 21.44 2.78
N THR A 400 -19.92 20.13 2.58
CA THR A 400 -18.77 19.26 2.32
C THR A 400 -18.91 18.73 0.90
N PHE A 401 -17.92 19.06 0.06
CA PHE A 401 -17.83 18.59 -1.31
C PHE A 401 -16.81 17.45 -1.37
N ASP A 402 -17.27 16.25 -1.66
CA ASP A 402 -16.40 15.11 -1.99
C ASP A 402 -16.73 14.66 -3.41
N LEU A 403 -15.69 14.42 -4.22
CA LEU A 403 -15.89 13.79 -5.53
C LEU A 403 -16.44 12.37 -5.30
N PRO A 404 -17.32 11.84 -6.17
CA PRO A 404 -17.74 10.44 -6.08
C PRO A 404 -16.51 9.52 -6.05
N ASP A 405 -16.45 8.60 -5.08
CA ASP A 405 -15.31 7.69 -4.90
C ASP A 405 -14.96 6.93 -6.20
N GLY A 406 -15.99 6.53 -6.96
CA GLY A 406 -15.82 5.89 -8.27
C GLY A 406 -15.12 6.78 -9.30
N LEU A 407 -15.43 8.09 -9.34
CA LEU A 407 -14.77 9.04 -10.24
C LEU A 407 -13.32 9.28 -9.81
N VAL A 408 -13.08 9.37 -8.50
CA VAL A 408 -11.73 9.51 -7.96
C VAL A 408 -10.87 8.33 -8.36
N GLN A 409 -11.36 7.10 -8.15
CA GLN A 409 -10.65 5.89 -8.53
C GLN A 409 -10.40 5.84 -10.05
N PHE A 410 -11.42 6.14 -10.86
CA PHE A 410 -11.28 6.18 -12.31
C PHE A 410 -10.20 7.20 -12.74
N ARG A 411 -10.25 8.44 -12.23
CA ARG A 411 -9.24 9.47 -12.53
C ARG A 411 -7.83 9.06 -12.10
N MET A 412 -7.67 8.36 -10.98
CA MET A 412 -6.37 7.80 -10.56
C MET A 412 -5.86 6.75 -11.54
N ASN A 413 -6.74 5.86 -12.00
CA ASN A 413 -6.39 4.83 -13.00
C ASN A 413 -6.05 5.43 -14.38
N LEU A 414 -6.51 6.65 -14.68
CA LEU A 414 -6.17 7.36 -15.93
C LEU A 414 -4.78 7.99 -15.94
N VAL A 415 -4.15 8.22 -14.78
CA VAL A 415 -2.92 9.04 -14.68
C VAL A 415 -1.80 8.50 -15.59
N GLU A 416 -1.47 7.21 -15.44
CA GLU A 416 -0.41 6.56 -16.24
C GLU A 416 -0.79 6.49 -17.73
N LEU A 417 -2.05 6.17 -18.04
CA LEU A 417 -2.52 6.07 -19.41
C LEU A 417 -2.47 7.42 -20.14
N LEU A 418 -2.81 8.53 -19.48
CA LEU A 418 -2.73 9.87 -20.07
C LEU A 418 -1.28 10.26 -20.40
N VAL A 419 -0.33 9.86 -19.55
CA VAL A 419 1.11 10.01 -19.79
C VAL A 419 1.53 9.24 -21.06
N ASP A 420 1.14 7.98 -21.18
CA ASP A 420 1.44 7.16 -22.35
C ASP A 420 0.79 7.70 -23.63
N ILE A 421 -0.48 8.15 -23.56
CA ILE A 421 -1.17 8.80 -24.67
C ILE A 421 -0.45 10.08 -25.10
N CYS A 422 0.03 10.89 -24.15
CA CYS A 422 0.78 12.11 -24.44
C CYS A 422 2.08 11.82 -25.18
N GLN A 423 2.80 10.75 -24.80
CA GLN A 423 4.01 10.31 -25.51
C GLN A 423 3.70 9.83 -26.93
N LEU A 424 2.63 9.04 -27.12
CA LEU A 424 2.21 8.54 -28.43
C LEU A 424 1.73 9.65 -29.37
N LEU A 425 0.90 10.56 -28.88
CA LEU A 425 0.37 11.69 -29.67
C LEU A 425 1.41 12.79 -29.88
N GLN A 426 2.55 12.73 -29.19
CA GLN A 426 3.53 13.79 -29.02
C GLN A 426 3.01 14.93 -28.12
N PRO A 427 3.85 15.47 -27.21
CA PRO A 427 3.44 16.51 -26.25
C PRO A 427 2.83 17.75 -26.92
N ALA A 428 3.36 18.20 -28.06
CA ALA A 428 2.83 19.37 -28.77
C ALA A 428 1.42 19.18 -29.27
N THR A 429 1.13 18.03 -29.88
CA THR A 429 -0.19 17.78 -30.45
C THR A 429 -1.19 17.46 -29.34
N PHE A 430 -0.77 16.79 -28.27
CA PHE A 430 -1.57 16.58 -27.07
C PHE A 430 -2.00 17.92 -26.44
N VAL A 431 -1.03 18.81 -26.18
CA VAL A 431 -1.29 20.13 -25.59
C VAL A 431 -2.17 20.99 -26.51
N GLN A 432 -1.89 21.03 -27.81
CA GLN A 432 -2.73 21.74 -28.79
C GLN A 432 -4.16 21.21 -28.82
N LYS A 433 -4.35 19.90 -28.67
CA LYS A 433 -5.67 19.28 -28.64
C LYS A 433 -6.46 19.64 -27.38
N LEU A 434 -5.78 19.81 -26.23
CA LEU A 434 -6.43 20.30 -25.01
C LEU A 434 -6.82 21.78 -25.14
N PHE A 435 -5.91 22.62 -25.64
CA PHE A 435 -6.10 24.05 -25.84
C PHE A 435 -6.77 24.39 -27.17
N PHE A 436 -8.06 24.07 -27.31
CA PHE A 436 -8.83 24.57 -28.45
C PHE A 436 -9.08 26.09 -28.32
N SER A 437 -8.76 26.82 -29.39
CA SER A 437 -8.74 28.29 -29.50
C SER A 437 -10.13 28.97 -29.53
N GLY A 438 -11.09 28.51 -28.72
CA GLY A 438 -12.49 28.93 -28.79
C GLY A 438 -13.14 29.39 -27.48
N TRP A 439 -12.53 29.11 -26.31
CA TRP A 439 -13.14 29.38 -25.00
C TRP A 439 -13.48 30.85 -24.75
N PHE A 440 -12.72 31.75 -25.37
CA PHE A 440 -12.87 33.20 -25.19
C PHE A 440 -13.43 33.91 -26.43
N SER A 441 -14.05 33.16 -27.35
CA SER A 441 -14.81 33.77 -28.45
C SER A 441 -16.01 34.54 -27.90
N THR A 442 -16.22 35.76 -28.40
CA THR A 442 -17.18 36.71 -27.82
C THR A 442 -18.63 36.19 -27.91
N ASN A 443 -19.29 36.03 -26.74
CA ASN A 443 -20.71 35.71 -26.47
C ASN A 443 -21.09 34.28 -26.03
N VAL A 444 -20.17 33.35 -25.75
CA VAL A 444 -20.52 32.01 -25.20
C VAL A 444 -20.00 31.86 -23.77
N ALA A 445 -20.82 31.26 -22.88
CA ALA A 445 -20.41 30.94 -21.51
C ALA A 445 -19.29 29.87 -21.53
N ILE A 446 -18.28 30.03 -20.66
CA ILE A 446 -17.14 29.12 -20.59
C ILE A 446 -17.61 27.72 -20.17
N PRO A 447 -17.29 26.64 -20.91
CA PRO A 447 -17.68 25.28 -20.57
C PRO A 447 -16.82 24.72 -19.43
N TRP A 448 -17.11 25.14 -18.20
CA TRP A 448 -16.23 24.87 -17.05
C TRP A 448 -15.96 23.37 -16.77
N LYS A 449 -16.91 22.47 -17.07
CA LYS A 449 -16.70 21.01 -17.00
C LYS A 449 -15.58 20.51 -17.90
N GLU A 450 -15.61 20.97 -19.15
CA GLU A 450 -14.62 20.61 -20.15
C GLU A 450 -13.27 21.26 -19.82
N VAL A 451 -13.27 22.50 -19.34
CA VAL A 451 -12.06 23.20 -18.89
C VAL A 451 -11.41 22.46 -17.72
N GLU A 452 -12.17 22.06 -16.71
CA GLU A 452 -11.65 21.35 -15.53
C GLU A 452 -10.95 20.05 -15.90
N ILE A 453 -11.59 19.17 -16.69
CA ILE A 453 -11.00 17.87 -17.01
C ILE A 453 -9.77 18.00 -17.92
N LYS A 454 -9.75 19.01 -18.80
CA LYS A 454 -8.60 19.29 -19.65
C LYS A 454 -7.42 19.83 -18.84
N LEU A 455 -7.67 20.66 -17.81
CA LEU A 455 -6.63 21.10 -16.88
C LEU A 455 -6.12 19.93 -16.02
N PHE A 456 -7.00 19.02 -15.58
CA PHE A 456 -6.58 17.78 -14.92
C PHE A 456 -5.64 16.96 -15.82
N ALA A 457 -6.03 16.71 -17.07
CA ALA A 457 -5.19 15.96 -18.00
C ALA A 457 -3.86 16.65 -18.30
N LEU A 458 -3.87 17.99 -18.40
CA LEU A 458 -2.66 18.79 -18.57
C LEU A 458 -1.73 18.70 -17.36
N ASN A 459 -2.28 18.75 -16.14
CA ASN A 459 -1.52 18.60 -14.91
C ASN A 459 -0.86 17.22 -14.82
N VAL A 460 -1.58 16.15 -15.17
CA VAL A 460 -1.07 14.77 -15.17
C VAL A 460 0.16 14.60 -16.06
N VAL A 461 0.19 15.26 -17.22
CA VAL A 461 1.27 15.08 -18.22
C VAL A 461 2.40 16.10 -18.07
N SER A 462 2.46 16.86 -16.98
CA SER A 462 3.40 17.98 -16.81
C SER A 462 4.85 17.58 -17.03
N ASP A 463 5.28 16.47 -16.44
CA ASP A 463 6.69 16.04 -16.48
C ASP A 463 7.13 15.67 -17.90
N VAL A 464 6.26 14.97 -18.65
CA VAL A 464 6.50 14.61 -20.06
C VAL A 464 6.60 15.86 -20.93
N VAL A 465 5.69 16.82 -20.70
CA VAL A 465 5.64 18.07 -21.47
C VAL A 465 6.88 18.93 -21.19
N LEU A 466 7.31 19.04 -19.93
CA LEU A 466 8.47 19.83 -19.53
C LEU A 466 9.81 19.26 -20.02
N GLN A 467 9.95 17.93 -20.09
CA GLN A 467 11.17 17.29 -20.61
C GLN A 467 11.37 17.52 -22.12
N GLY A 468 10.29 17.80 -22.87
CA GLY A 468 10.30 17.92 -24.33
C GLY A 468 11.00 19.16 -24.90
N GLY A 469 11.43 20.12 -24.08
CA GLY A 469 12.20 21.30 -24.49
C GLY A 469 11.50 22.25 -25.48
N GLN A 470 10.22 22.04 -25.77
CA GLN A 470 9.42 22.88 -26.66
C GLN A 470 8.70 23.98 -25.88
N THR A 471 8.57 25.16 -26.49
CA THR A 471 7.83 26.28 -25.91
C THR A 471 6.34 26.14 -26.25
N PHE A 472 5.50 26.02 -25.23
CA PHE A 472 4.04 25.97 -25.39
C PHE A 472 3.42 27.34 -25.05
N ASP A 473 2.32 27.67 -25.73
CA ASP A 473 1.57 28.89 -25.45
C ASP A 473 0.61 28.67 -24.27
N PHE A 474 1.00 29.14 -23.08
CA PHE A 474 0.18 29.11 -21.87
C PHE A 474 -0.72 30.35 -21.71
N SER A 475 -0.89 31.17 -22.76
CA SER A 475 -1.73 32.38 -22.71
C SER A 475 -3.17 32.10 -22.27
N VAL A 476 -3.74 30.96 -22.67
CA VAL A 476 -5.09 30.52 -22.29
C VAL A 476 -5.21 30.33 -20.78
N VAL A 477 -4.21 29.72 -20.14
CA VAL A 477 -4.18 29.53 -18.67
C VAL A 477 -4.09 30.88 -17.97
N MET A 478 -3.24 31.79 -18.45
CA MET A 478 -3.13 33.14 -17.87
C MET A 478 -4.39 33.99 -18.08
N GLN A 479 -5.12 33.79 -19.19
CA GLN A 479 -6.44 34.39 -19.40
C GLN A 479 -7.46 33.85 -18.39
N LEU A 480 -7.47 32.54 -18.12
CA LEU A 480 -8.30 31.95 -17.07
C LEU A 480 -7.97 32.54 -15.70
N VAL A 481 -6.69 32.65 -15.35
CA VAL A 481 -6.23 33.30 -14.10
C VAL A 481 -6.76 34.72 -14.01
N THR A 482 -6.66 35.50 -15.08
CA THR A 482 -7.13 36.90 -15.10
C THR A 482 -8.64 36.97 -14.88
N VAL A 483 -9.42 36.12 -15.56
CA VAL A 483 -10.89 36.05 -15.38
C VAL A 483 -11.24 35.66 -13.95
N LEU A 484 -10.65 34.59 -13.43
CA LEU A 484 -10.94 34.06 -12.10
C LEU A 484 -10.46 34.99 -10.98
N SER A 485 -9.37 35.75 -11.18
CA SER A 485 -8.88 36.75 -10.21
C SER A 485 -9.80 37.97 -10.07
N SER A 486 -10.64 38.23 -11.08
CA SER A 486 -11.57 39.36 -11.08
C SER A 486 -12.89 39.08 -10.37
N TRP A 487 -13.13 37.81 -9.99
CA TRP A 487 -14.39 37.40 -9.36
C TRP A 487 -14.41 37.73 -7.86
N PRO A 488 -15.56 38.19 -7.33
CA PRO A 488 -15.76 38.32 -5.89
C PRO A 488 -15.60 36.97 -5.18
N SER A 489 -15.00 36.96 -3.99
CA SER A 489 -14.82 35.75 -3.18
C SER A 489 -16.14 35.04 -2.82
N ASP A 490 -17.26 35.76 -2.82
CA ASP A 490 -18.58 35.21 -2.50
C ASP A 490 -19.17 34.32 -3.61
N ASP A 491 -18.65 34.44 -4.84
CA ASP A 491 -19.06 33.69 -6.04
C ASP A 491 -18.24 32.38 -6.21
N LEU A 492 -17.20 32.18 -5.40
CA LEU A 492 -16.35 30.99 -5.38
C LEU A 492 -17.02 29.88 -4.54
N LYS A 493 -18.00 29.19 -5.13
CA LYS A 493 -18.71 28.08 -4.46
C LYS A 493 -18.91 26.88 -5.37
N GLY A 494 -18.99 25.70 -4.75
CA GLY A 494 -19.30 24.44 -5.45
C GLY A 494 -18.26 24.09 -6.51
N PHE A 495 -18.75 23.73 -7.70
CA PHE A 495 -17.93 23.28 -8.84
C PHE A 495 -16.79 24.25 -9.22
N MET A 496 -16.99 25.57 -9.03
CA MET A 496 -15.98 26.56 -9.35
C MET A 496 -14.72 26.44 -8.49
N CYS A 497 -14.80 25.90 -7.27
CA CYS A 497 -13.63 25.66 -6.43
C CYS A 497 -12.73 24.55 -7.00
N ILE A 498 -13.33 23.57 -7.67
CA ILE A 498 -12.61 22.48 -8.34
C ILE A 498 -11.88 23.01 -9.56
N VAL A 499 -12.54 23.84 -10.36
CA VAL A 499 -11.90 24.55 -11.47
C VAL A 499 -10.72 25.37 -10.94
N TYR A 500 -10.91 26.09 -9.84
CA TYR A 500 -9.85 26.86 -9.18
C TYR A 500 -8.66 25.99 -8.79
N ARG A 501 -8.93 24.84 -8.17
CA ARG A 501 -7.94 23.83 -7.81
C ARG A 501 -7.18 23.33 -9.04
N SER A 502 -7.89 22.91 -10.09
CA SER A 502 -7.26 22.39 -11.32
C SER A 502 -6.42 23.45 -12.05
N VAL A 503 -6.84 24.72 -12.03
CA VAL A 503 -6.01 25.84 -12.54
C VAL A 503 -4.76 26.00 -11.69
N ALA A 504 -4.87 25.97 -10.37
CA ALA A 504 -3.73 26.07 -9.45
C ALA A 504 -2.75 24.90 -9.62
N ASP A 505 -3.24 23.67 -9.76
CA ASP A 505 -2.40 22.49 -10.01
C ASP A 505 -1.57 22.65 -11.28
N VAL A 506 -2.19 23.10 -12.39
CA VAL A 506 -1.47 23.41 -13.64
C VAL A 506 -0.45 24.53 -13.43
N ILE A 507 -0.81 25.60 -12.72
CA ILE A 507 0.13 26.69 -12.42
C ILE A 507 1.35 26.18 -11.65
N GLY A 508 1.13 25.36 -10.63
CA GLY A 508 2.21 24.77 -9.83
C GLY A 508 3.09 23.83 -10.66
N SER A 509 2.50 22.95 -11.46
CA SER A 509 3.24 21.98 -12.26
C SER A 509 4.02 22.61 -13.42
N TYR A 510 3.57 23.75 -13.95
CA TYR A 510 4.25 24.49 -15.01
C TYR A 510 4.93 25.79 -14.52
N SER A 511 5.22 25.90 -13.22
CA SER A 511 5.80 27.09 -12.58
C SER A 511 7.02 27.65 -13.32
N LYS A 512 7.95 26.79 -13.72
CA LYS A 512 9.17 27.14 -14.48
C LYS A 512 8.88 27.83 -15.80
N LEU A 513 7.86 27.38 -16.54
CA LEU A 513 7.50 28.00 -17.83
C LEU A 513 6.75 29.30 -17.58
N ILE A 514 5.82 29.31 -16.62
CA ILE A 514 5.03 30.50 -16.29
C ILE A 514 5.92 31.63 -15.80
N SER A 515 6.90 31.36 -14.93
CA SER A 515 7.80 32.38 -14.39
C SER A 515 8.68 33.05 -15.45
N THR A 516 8.96 32.35 -16.57
CA THR A 516 9.69 32.92 -17.72
C THR A 516 8.83 33.78 -18.64
N LEU A 517 7.52 33.54 -18.67
CA LEU A 517 6.56 34.23 -19.54
C LEU A 517 5.89 35.43 -18.83
N GLU A 518 5.99 35.48 -17.50
CA GLU A 518 5.27 36.43 -16.67
C GLU A 518 5.87 37.84 -16.74
N THR A 519 5.03 38.80 -17.15
CA THR A 519 5.35 40.23 -17.13
C THR A 519 4.70 40.98 -15.97
N ASN A 520 3.72 40.36 -15.29
CA ASN A 520 3.01 40.94 -14.15
C ASN A 520 2.48 39.84 -13.22
N ALA A 521 3.07 39.72 -12.02
CA ALA A 521 2.72 38.72 -11.02
C ALA A 521 1.39 38.95 -10.28
N ARG A 522 0.85 40.17 -10.36
CA ARG A 522 -0.28 40.56 -9.50
C ARG A 522 -1.56 39.73 -9.70
N PRO A 523 -2.06 39.47 -10.93
CA PRO A 523 -3.26 38.65 -11.12
C PRO A 523 -3.08 37.22 -10.60
N LEU A 524 -1.89 36.66 -10.79
CA LEU A 524 -1.53 35.31 -10.33
C LEU A 524 -1.51 35.24 -8.79
N LEU A 525 -0.87 36.19 -8.13
CA LEU A 525 -0.84 36.26 -6.67
C LEU A 525 -2.22 36.48 -6.05
N LEU A 526 -3.05 37.34 -6.66
CA LEU A 526 -4.42 37.57 -6.19
C LEU A 526 -5.30 36.33 -6.38
N PHE A 527 -5.13 35.63 -7.50
CA PHE A 527 -5.78 34.34 -7.73
C PHE A 527 -5.39 33.33 -6.64
N LEU A 528 -4.10 33.08 -6.44
CA LEU A 528 -3.66 32.11 -5.43
C LEU A 528 -4.10 32.49 -4.02
N ALA A 529 -4.07 33.77 -3.66
CA ALA A 529 -4.50 34.24 -2.35
C ALA A 529 -6.01 34.03 -2.09
N ALA A 530 -6.84 34.22 -3.13
CA ALA A 530 -8.27 33.93 -3.05
C ALA A 530 -8.50 32.42 -2.89
N GLY A 531 -7.78 31.57 -3.65
CA GLY A 531 -7.89 30.12 -3.57
C GLY A 531 -7.38 29.51 -2.26
N ILE A 532 -6.28 30.03 -1.68
CA ILE A 532 -5.78 29.64 -0.35
C ILE A 532 -6.84 29.84 0.74
N SER A 533 -7.78 30.77 0.52
CA SER A 533 -8.84 31.06 1.47
C SER A 533 -9.97 30.04 1.47
N GLU A 534 -10.03 29.17 0.46
CA GLU A 534 -11.11 28.21 0.25
C GLU A 534 -10.61 26.78 0.52
N PRO A 535 -11.25 26.01 1.42
CA PRO A 535 -10.74 24.70 1.85
C PRO A 535 -10.46 23.70 0.71
N LEU A 536 -11.27 23.71 -0.35
CA LEU A 536 -11.16 22.75 -1.45
C LEU A 536 -9.98 23.02 -2.40
N SER A 537 -9.56 24.28 -2.54
CA SER A 537 -8.45 24.68 -3.40
C SER A 537 -7.20 25.12 -2.62
N SER A 538 -7.29 25.20 -1.28
CA SER A 538 -6.21 25.64 -0.39
C SER A 538 -4.88 24.94 -0.65
N ASN A 539 -4.87 23.60 -0.65
CA ASN A 539 -3.66 22.81 -0.86
C ASN A 539 -3.01 23.08 -2.23
N ALA A 540 -3.79 22.99 -3.32
CA ALA A 540 -3.30 23.23 -4.67
C ALA A 540 -2.75 24.65 -4.84
N CYS A 541 -3.47 25.66 -4.32
CA CYS A 541 -3.03 27.05 -4.39
C CYS A 541 -1.79 27.33 -3.53
N ALA A 542 -1.69 26.72 -2.33
CA ALA A 542 -0.52 26.84 -1.47
C ALA A 542 0.73 26.21 -2.11
N SER A 543 0.60 24.99 -2.64
CA SER A 543 1.66 24.28 -3.36
C SER A 543 2.09 25.02 -4.63
N ALA A 544 1.12 25.56 -5.40
CA ALA A 544 1.41 26.37 -6.58
C ALA A 544 2.14 27.67 -6.22
N LEU A 545 1.73 28.35 -5.13
CA LEU A 545 2.43 29.53 -4.63
C LEU A 545 3.87 29.21 -4.26
N ARG A 546 4.13 28.10 -3.55
CA ARG A 546 5.50 27.65 -3.24
C ARG A 546 6.32 27.42 -4.51
N LYS A 547 5.84 26.58 -5.43
CA LYS A 547 6.59 26.24 -6.67
C LYS A 547 6.90 27.47 -7.52
N LEU A 548 5.96 28.41 -7.62
CA LEU A 548 6.20 29.70 -8.30
C LEU A 548 7.26 30.56 -7.60
N CYS A 549 7.30 30.52 -6.26
CA CYS A 549 8.30 31.25 -5.49
C CYS A 549 9.69 30.61 -5.57
N GLU A 550 9.78 29.28 -5.73
CA GLU A 550 11.03 28.55 -5.98
C GLU A 550 11.63 28.92 -7.34
N ASP A 551 10.79 29.06 -8.37
CA ASP A 551 11.19 29.42 -9.73
C ASP A 551 11.09 30.94 -9.99
N ALA A 552 11.05 31.76 -8.94
CA ALA A 552 10.68 33.17 -9.00
C ALA A 552 11.64 34.05 -9.83
N SER A 553 11.05 34.85 -10.73
CA SER A 553 11.74 35.87 -11.52
C SER A 553 11.88 37.19 -10.75
N ALA A 554 12.70 38.12 -11.26
CA ALA A 554 12.89 39.44 -10.65
C ALA A 554 11.58 40.22 -10.40
N VAL A 555 10.51 39.93 -11.16
CA VAL A 555 9.19 40.55 -11.09
C VAL A 555 8.45 40.18 -9.79
N MET A 556 8.72 39.00 -9.21
CA MET A 556 8.08 38.54 -7.97
C MET A 556 8.51 39.35 -6.74
N TYR A 557 9.69 39.98 -6.79
CA TYR A 557 10.26 40.74 -5.67
C TYR A 557 9.90 42.24 -5.67
N GLU A 558 9.05 42.69 -6.60
CA GLU A 558 8.64 44.09 -6.64
C GLU A 558 7.88 44.49 -5.36
N PRO A 559 8.06 45.73 -4.84
CA PRO A 559 7.45 46.16 -3.58
C PRO A 559 5.93 45.97 -3.51
N SER A 560 5.22 46.18 -4.63
CA SER A 560 3.77 45.97 -4.70
C SER A 560 3.33 44.52 -4.55
N ASN A 561 4.20 43.55 -4.89
CA ASN A 561 3.93 42.12 -4.74
C ASN A 561 4.27 41.66 -3.31
N LEU A 562 5.30 42.25 -2.69
CA LEU A 562 5.63 42.01 -1.28
C LEU A 562 4.46 42.37 -0.34
N ASP A 563 3.72 43.44 -0.64
CA ASP A 563 2.51 43.80 0.11
C ASP A 563 1.43 42.69 0.05
N ILE A 564 1.29 42.02 -1.10
CA ILE A 564 0.35 40.90 -1.29
C ILE A 564 0.79 39.69 -0.47
N PHE A 565 2.09 39.33 -0.50
CA PHE A 565 2.63 38.25 0.33
C PHE A 565 2.41 38.49 1.83
N MET A 566 2.61 39.73 2.30
CA MET A 566 2.33 40.06 3.70
C MET A 566 0.85 39.97 4.03
N TRP A 567 -0.03 40.37 3.11
CA TRP A 567 -1.48 40.22 3.28
C TRP A 567 -1.90 38.74 3.38
N ILE A 568 -1.31 37.86 2.56
CA ILE A 568 -1.52 36.41 2.65
C ILE A 568 -1.05 35.89 4.01
N GLY A 569 0.16 36.26 4.45
CA GLY A 569 0.72 35.85 5.74
C GLY A 569 -0.12 36.28 6.94
N GLU A 570 -0.63 37.51 6.95
CA GLU A 570 -1.52 38.02 7.99
C GLU A 570 -2.86 37.26 8.03
N ALA A 571 -3.35 36.78 6.89
CA ALA A 571 -4.61 36.04 6.82
C ALA A 571 -4.54 34.65 7.49
N LEU A 572 -3.35 34.07 7.63
CA LEU A 572 -3.13 32.75 8.25
C LEU A 572 -3.60 32.68 9.71
N GLU A 573 -3.55 33.80 10.44
CA GLU A 573 -4.04 33.85 11.83
C GLU A 573 -5.57 33.73 11.92
N LYS A 574 -6.29 34.25 10.93
CA LYS A 574 -7.77 34.32 10.95
C LYS A 574 -8.44 33.08 10.37
N LYS A 575 -7.83 32.43 9.38
CA LYS A 575 -8.47 31.40 8.56
C LYS A 575 -8.12 29.96 8.96
N CYS A 576 -7.11 29.79 9.80
CA CYS A 576 -6.72 28.51 10.37
C CYS A 576 -6.67 27.33 9.38
N LEU A 577 -5.83 27.43 8.34
CA LEU A 577 -5.61 26.38 7.34
C LEU A 577 -5.13 25.03 7.95
N PRO A 578 -5.23 23.91 7.20
CA PRO A 578 -4.45 22.71 7.51
C PRO A 578 -2.96 23.04 7.66
N LEU A 579 -2.25 22.33 8.55
CA LEU A 579 -0.84 22.62 8.85
C LEU A 579 0.08 22.48 7.64
N GLU A 580 -0.21 21.55 6.74
CA GLU A 580 0.58 21.32 5.52
C GLU A 580 0.45 22.51 4.56
N ASP A 581 -0.78 22.94 4.24
CA ASP A 581 -1.04 24.10 3.39
C ASP A 581 -0.43 25.38 3.97
N GLU A 582 -0.48 25.55 5.29
CA GLU A 582 0.15 26.68 5.97
C GLU A 582 1.67 26.67 5.86
N GLU A 583 2.29 25.50 5.99
CA GLU A 583 3.74 25.31 5.83
C GLU A 583 4.19 25.65 4.40
N GLU A 584 3.42 25.24 3.39
CA GLU A 584 3.64 25.60 1.97
C GLU A 584 3.61 27.13 1.75
N VAL A 585 2.60 27.83 2.28
CA VAL A 585 2.47 29.29 2.15
C VAL A 585 3.62 30.02 2.86
N VAL A 586 3.96 29.60 4.08
CA VAL A 586 5.05 30.22 4.85
C VAL A 586 6.40 29.97 4.17
N THR A 587 6.59 28.79 3.59
CA THR A 587 7.78 28.47 2.76
C THR A 587 7.89 29.43 1.59
N ALA A 588 6.81 29.60 0.83
CA ALA A 588 6.76 30.49 -0.33
C ALA A 588 7.14 31.95 0.05
N ILE A 589 6.50 32.49 1.10
CA ILE A 589 6.80 33.84 1.59
C ILE A 589 8.26 33.93 2.06
N SER A 590 8.75 32.94 2.80
CA SER A 590 10.12 32.94 3.34
C SER A 590 11.18 32.94 2.25
N GLN A 591 10.98 32.16 1.18
CA GLN A 591 11.86 32.13 0.02
C GLN A 591 11.92 33.50 -0.68
N VAL A 592 10.76 34.10 -0.97
CA VAL A 592 10.68 35.45 -1.59
C VAL A 592 11.37 36.49 -0.73
N LEU A 593 11.14 36.45 0.59
CA LEU A 593 11.82 37.36 1.53
C LEU A 593 13.33 37.11 1.58
N GLY A 594 13.81 35.88 1.35
CA GLY A 594 15.23 35.52 1.25
C GLY A 594 15.99 36.31 0.17
N TYR A 595 15.34 36.55 -0.97
CA TYR A 595 15.92 37.26 -2.12
C TYR A 595 15.90 38.80 -2.02
N VAL A 596 15.26 39.37 -0.98
CA VAL A 596 15.21 40.82 -0.77
C VAL A 596 16.60 41.37 -0.44
N SER A 597 17.15 42.23 -1.30
CA SER A 597 18.51 42.77 -1.12
C SER A 597 18.66 43.71 0.09
N ASN A 598 17.59 44.44 0.46
CA ASN A 598 17.62 45.36 1.60
C ASN A 598 17.37 44.61 2.91
N LYS A 599 18.43 44.44 3.72
CA LYS A 599 18.38 43.70 5.00
C LYS A 599 17.48 44.33 6.05
N GLU A 600 17.37 45.65 6.10
CA GLU A 600 16.46 46.34 7.04
C GLU A 600 14.99 46.07 6.66
N LEU A 601 14.67 46.18 5.37
CA LEU A 601 13.33 45.84 4.85
C LEU A 601 13.00 44.37 5.08
N GLN A 602 13.95 43.47 4.79
CA GLN A 602 13.82 42.03 5.03
C GLN A 602 13.51 41.74 6.50
N ASN A 603 14.23 42.35 7.44
CA ASN A 603 14.01 42.19 8.87
C ASN A 603 12.63 42.68 9.31
N ASN A 604 12.18 43.82 8.77
CA ASN A 604 10.87 44.37 9.07
C ASN A 604 9.74 43.46 8.55
N LEU A 605 9.87 42.91 7.34
CA LEU A 605 8.89 42.00 6.74
C LEU A 605 8.84 40.65 7.48
N LEU A 606 10.00 40.08 7.84
CA LEU A 606 10.06 38.86 8.67
C LEU A 606 9.45 39.07 10.05
N SER A 607 9.73 40.19 10.69
CA SER A 607 9.13 40.55 11.98
C SER A 607 7.61 40.71 11.87
N LYS A 608 7.14 41.28 10.75
CA LYS A 608 5.72 41.44 10.46
C LYS A 608 5.04 40.08 10.24
N LEU A 609 5.66 39.16 9.51
CA LEU A 609 5.14 37.80 9.27
C LEU A 609 5.01 37.00 10.58
N LEU A 610 6.00 37.12 11.46
CA LEU A 610 6.06 36.39 12.73
C LEU A 610 5.37 37.09 13.90
N SER A 611 4.88 38.33 13.72
CA SER A 611 4.28 39.16 14.79
C SER A 611 3.17 38.43 15.58
N SER A 612 2.19 37.88 14.87
CA SER A 612 1.09 37.10 15.47
C SER A 612 1.58 35.85 16.22
N SER A 613 2.68 35.26 15.75
CA SER A 613 3.30 34.08 16.36
C SER A 613 4.01 34.46 17.67
N TYR A 614 4.71 35.59 17.68
CA TYR A 614 5.32 36.13 18.89
C TYR A 614 4.27 36.51 19.93
N ASP A 615 3.16 37.15 19.52
CA ASP A 615 2.08 37.55 20.41
C ASP A 615 1.36 36.34 21.03
N ALA A 616 1.11 35.28 20.26
CA ALA A 616 0.47 34.07 20.76
C ALA A 616 1.31 33.35 21.82
N ILE A 617 2.61 33.21 21.59
CA ILE A 617 3.54 32.59 22.55
C ILE A 617 3.77 33.52 23.75
N GLY A 618 3.88 34.83 23.52
CA GLY A 618 4.01 35.84 24.57
C GLY A 618 2.86 35.79 25.58
N LYS A 619 1.61 35.69 25.10
CA LYS A 619 0.42 35.53 25.95
C LYS A 619 0.49 34.30 26.85
N LEU A 620 0.98 33.16 26.34
CA LEU A 620 1.17 31.95 27.16
C LEU A 620 2.21 32.17 28.26
N ILE A 621 3.33 32.80 27.92
CA ILE A 621 4.43 33.02 28.88
C ILE A 621 4.06 34.05 29.96
N GLU A 622 3.31 35.10 29.60
CA GLU A 622 2.94 36.18 30.54
C GLU A 622 1.87 35.73 31.56
N ASP A 623 0.89 34.92 31.13
CA ASP A 623 -0.22 34.46 31.96
C ASP A 623 0.13 33.30 32.92
N ASP A 624 1.27 32.62 32.74
CA ASP A 624 1.79 31.60 33.66
C ASP A 624 2.00 32.18 35.09
N ASN A 625 2.23 33.49 35.20
CA ASN A 625 2.38 34.18 36.48
C ASN A 625 1.06 34.37 37.25
N ASN A 626 -0.10 34.23 36.59
CA ASN A 626 -1.42 34.59 37.15
C ASN A 626 -2.43 33.43 37.20
N HIS A 627 -2.10 32.24 36.65
CA HIS A 627 -2.96 31.03 36.57
C HIS A 627 -4.41 31.26 36.06
N SER A 628 -4.69 32.39 35.39
CA SER A 628 -6.02 32.83 34.99
C SER A 628 -6.53 32.10 33.74
N LEU A 629 -5.66 31.80 32.77
CA LEU A 629 -6.03 31.13 31.52
C LEU A 629 -6.51 29.70 31.70
N ARG A 630 -5.92 28.93 32.64
CA ARG A 630 -6.33 27.54 32.93
C ARG A 630 -7.76 27.46 33.49
N GLN A 631 -8.32 28.56 33.99
CA GLN A 631 -9.70 28.63 34.47
C GLN A 631 -10.73 28.68 33.32
N ASN A 632 -10.30 29.02 32.09
CA ASN A 632 -11.14 28.98 30.89
C ASN A 632 -10.54 28.01 29.85
N PRO A 633 -10.93 26.72 29.87
CA PRO A 633 -10.36 25.70 28.99
C PRO A 633 -10.47 26.02 27.49
N ALA A 634 -11.54 26.70 27.05
CA ALA A 634 -11.76 27.03 25.65
C ALA A 634 -10.77 28.10 25.15
N ALA A 635 -10.60 29.18 25.91
CA ALA A 635 -9.64 30.24 25.59
C ALA A 635 -8.19 29.70 25.64
N TYR A 636 -7.89 28.85 26.63
CA TYR A 636 -6.58 28.21 26.76
C TYR A 636 -6.25 27.32 25.55
N THR A 637 -7.21 26.50 25.10
CA THR A 637 -7.02 25.60 23.95
C THR A 637 -6.79 26.38 22.66
N GLN A 638 -7.52 27.48 22.47
CA GLN A 638 -7.35 28.37 21.32
C GLN A 638 -5.96 29.02 21.28
N ILE A 639 -5.51 29.59 22.42
CA ILE A 639 -4.18 30.22 22.51
C ILE A 639 -3.08 29.17 22.31
N LEU A 640 -3.24 27.98 22.89
CA LEU A 640 -2.31 26.87 22.71
C LEU A 640 -2.21 26.46 21.23
N GLY A 641 -3.33 26.34 20.53
CA GLY A 641 -3.36 26.07 19.10
C GLY A 641 -2.66 27.14 18.26
N LEU A 642 -2.87 28.42 18.57
CA LEU A 642 -2.20 29.54 17.90
C LEU A 642 -0.69 29.55 18.16
N ALA A 643 -0.26 29.26 19.39
CA ALA A 643 1.16 29.19 19.75
C ALA A 643 1.87 28.01 19.09
N THR A 644 1.25 26.82 19.07
CA THR A 644 1.76 25.63 18.36
C THR A 644 1.99 25.95 16.88
N ARG A 645 1.01 26.59 16.22
CA ARG A 645 1.15 27.02 14.81
C ARG A 645 2.21 28.09 14.64
N GLY A 646 2.27 29.06 15.54
CA GLY A 646 3.31 30.08 15.56
C GLY A 646 4.72 29.49 15.60
N LEU A 647 4.94 28.44 16.42
CA LEU A 647 6.20 27.72 16.46
C LEU A 647 6.49 26.98 15.15
N HIS A 648 5.50 26.33 14.53
CA HIS A 648 5.67 25.74 13.21
C HIS A 648 6.08 26.79 12.16
N ARG A 649 5.40 27.94 12.09
CA ARG A 649 5.75 29.05 11.19
C ARG A 649 7.19 29.51 11.40
N MET A 650 7.61 29.73 12.65
CA MET A 650 8.98 30.12 12.98
C MET A 650 10.00 29.08 12.50
N GLY A 651 9.72 27.80 12.71
CA GLY A 651 10.56 26.71 12.22
C GLY A 651 10.77 26.74 10.70
N VAL A 652 9.69 26.90 9.93
CA VAL A 652 9.73 26.99 8.47
C VAL A 652 10.50 28.24 8.01
N VAL A 653 10.29 29.39 8.66
CA VAL A 653 11.09 30.59 8.36
C VAL A 653 12.58 30.33 8.54
N PHE A 654 12.99 29.60 9.59
CA PHE A 654 14.39 29.24 9.77
C PHE A 654 14.92 28.33 8.66
N SER A 655 14.17 27.35 8.16
CA SER A 655 14.66 26.39 7.16
C SER A 655 14.95 27.02 5.79
N HIS A 656 14.37 28.18 5.47
CA HIS A 656 14.49 28.82 4.15
C HIS A 656 15.32 30.10 4.13
N LEU A 657 15.75 30.60 5.29
CA LEU A 657 16.70 31.70 5.34
C LEU A 657 18.13 31.13 5.24
N GLU A 658 18.88 31.51 4.20
CA GLU A 658 20.27 31.08 4.02
C GLU A 658 21.23 31.87 4.92
N MET A 659 22.24 31.17 5.45
CA MET A 659 23.41 31.79 6.09
C MET A 659 24.41 32.26 5.02
N PRO A 660 24.85 33.54 5.03
CA PRO A 660 25.96 33.96 4.20
C PRO A 660 27.26 33.29 4.67
N LEU A 661 28.15 32.99 3.72
CA LEU A 661 29.51 32.52 3.99
C LEU A 661 30.20 33.43 5.02
N LEU A 662 31.01 32.83 5.91
CA LEU A 662 31.68 33.37 7.11
C LEU A 662 32.38 34.75 6.99
N SER A 663 32.44 35.36 5.81
CA SER A 663 33.11 36.65 5.54
C SER A 663 32.23 37.89 5.77
N GLU A 664 30.91 37.76 6.01
CA GLU A 664 29.98 38.90 6.21
C GLU A 664 29.14 38.79 7.50
N ALA A 665 29.76 38.43 8.62
CA ALA A 665 29.10 38.44 9.93
C ALA A 665 28.89 39.89 10.45
N SER A 666 27.94 40.61 9.87
CA SER A 666 27.42 41.87 10.42
C SER A 666 26.22 41.61 11.33
N ALA A 667 25.97 42.54 12.27
CA ALA A 667 24.83 42.49 13.19
C ALA A 667 23.46 42.65 12.48
N ASP A 668 23.45 42.90 11.17
CA ASP A 668 22.27 43.16 10.35
C ASP A 668 21.70 41.90 9.67
N ASN A 669 22.26 40.71 9.99
CA ASN A 669 21.81 39.45 9.41
C ASN A 669 20.38 39.08 9.89
N PRO A 670 19.45 38.77 8.98
CA PRO A 670 18.05 38.48 9.30
C PRO A 670 17.85 37.29 10.23
N ILE A 671 18.62 36.22 10.07
CA ILE A 671 18.49 35.03 10.90
C ILE A 671 18.92 35.34 12.33
N ILE A 672 20.00 36.11 12.50
CA ILE A 672 20.49 36.53 13.81
C ILE A 672 19.46 37.40 14.53
N ALA A 673 18.81 38.32 13.80
CA ALA A 673 17.73 39.15 14.36
C ALA A 673 16.55 38.30 14.85
N VAL A 674 16.12 37.30 14.08
CA VAL A 674 15.02 36.40 14.47
C VAL A 674 15.43 35.50 15.65
N ILE A 675 16.65 34.93 15.66
CA ILE A 675 17.15 34.09 16.77
C ILE A 675 17.20 34.87 18.10
N ARG A 676 17.60 36.16 18.07
CA ARG A 676 17.67 37.01 19.27
C ARG A 676 16.32 37.17 19.98
N VAL A 677 15.21 37.13 19.23
CA VAL A 677 13.85 37.17 19.79
C VAL A 677 13.36 35.76 20.13
N PHE A 678 13.61 34.80 19.25
CA PHE A 678 13.14 33.42 19.35
C PHE A 678 13.68 32.68 20.58
N TRP A 679 15.00 32.66 20.81
CA TRP A 679 15.58 31.84 21.87
C TRP A 679 15.10 32.25 23.28
N PRO A 680 15.13 33.53 23.69
CA PRO A 680 14.65 33.91 25.02
C PRO A 680 13.17 33.58 25.25
N MET A 681 12.34 33.63 24.21
CA MET A 681 10.94 33.24 24.25
C MET A 681 10.80 31.74 24.45
N LEU A 682 11.53 30.95 23.66
CA LEU A 682 11.51 29.49 23.74
C LEU A 682 12.10 28.98 25.08
N GLU A 683 13.16 29.60 25.60
CA GLU A 683 13.77 29.27 26.90
C GLU A 683 12.77 29.45 28.05
N LYS A 684 11.94 30.50 27.99
CA LYS A 684 10.84 30.70 28.96
C LYS A 684 9.74 29.68 28.78
N LEU A 685 9.36 29.37 27.54
CA LEU A 685 8.33 28.38 27.25
C LEU A 685 8.73 26.98 27.76
N PHE A 686 9.97 26.53 27.53
CA PHE A 686 10.50 25.27 28.04
C PHE A 686 10.54 25.18 29.57
N ARG A 687 10.44 26.30 30.30
CA ARG A 687 10.38 26.33 31.76
C ARG A 687 8.95 26.39 32.30
N SER A 688 7.96 26.60 31.44
CA SER A 688 6.55 26.71 31.82
C SER A 688 5.89 25.33 31.96
N GLU A 689 4.80 25.26 32.71
CA GLU A 689 3.99 24.04 32.82
C GLU A 689 3.22 23.71 31.54
N HIS A 690 3.18 24.61 30.55
CA HIS A 690 2.49 24.40 29.27
C HIS A 690 3.12 23.27 28.42
N MET A 691 4.38 22.93 28.70
CA MET A 691 5.12 21.84 28.06
C MET A 691 4.60 20.44 28.41
N GLU A 692 3.61 20.31 29.28
CA GLU A 692 2.83 19.08 29.45
C GLU A 692 1.99 18.75 28.20
N ASN A 693 1.72 19.74 27.34
CA ASN A 693 1.03 19.48 26.09
C ASN A 693 2.01 18.93 25.02
N SER A 694 1.73 17.72 24.53
CA SER A 694 2.59 17.04 23.54
C SER A 694 2.69 17.79 22.20
N SER A 695 1.61 18.39 21.69
CA SER A 695 1.65 19.10 20.40
C SER A 695 2.47 20.38 20.47
N LEU A 696 2.32 21.15 21.57
CA LEU A 696 3.15 22.33 21.82
C LEU A 696 4.62 21.95 22.00
N SER A 697 4.90 20.88 22.75
CA SER A 697 6.27 20.37 22.96
C SER A 697 6.94 19.97 21.65
N THR A 698 6.19 19.27 20.80
CA THR A 698 6.66 18.82 19.48
C THR A 698 6.94 20.00 18.56
N ALA A 699 6.04 21.00 18.52
CA ALA A 699 6.24 22.21 17.72
C ALA A 699 7.44 23.03 18.20
N ALA A 700 7.60 23.20 19.52
CA ALA A 700 8.72 23.92 20.12
C ALA A 700 10.07 23.27 19.78
N CYS A 701 10.16 21.95 19.89
CA CYS A 701 11.40 21.25 19.59
C CYS A 701 11.69 21.19 18.08
N ARG A 702 10.64 21.07 17.23
CA ARG A 702 10.77 21.18 15.77
C ARG A 702 11.32 22.54 15.35
N ALA A 703 10.73 23.63 15.85
CA ALA A 703 11.19 24.99 15.57
C ALA A 703 12.66 25.20 15.97
N LEU A 704 13.05 24.72 17.16
CA LEU A 704 14.43 24.77 17.63
C LEU A 704 15.39 24.03 16.70
N SER A 705 14.99 22.89 16.15
CA SER A 705 15.87 22.08 15.31
C SER A 705 16.12 22.68 13.95
N LEU A 706 15.08 23.24 13.34
CA LEU A 706 15.22 23.99 12.10
C LEU A 706 16.09 25.24 12.33
N ALA A 707 15.94 25.91 13.48
CA ALA A 707 16.82 27.01 13.86
C ALA A 707 18.29 26.58 14.00
N ILE A 708 18.57 25.46 14.68
CA ILE A 708 19.94 24.95 14.85
C ILE A 708 20.56 24.53 13.50
N GLN A 709 19.80 23.82 12.66
CA GLN A 709 20.26 23.39 11.33
C GLN A 709 20.66 24.58 10.45
N SER A 710 19.84 25.63 10.44
CA SER A 710 20.07 26.76 9.55
C SER A 710 21.15 27.73 10.04
N SER A 711 21.42 27.79 11.35
CA SER A 711 22.32 28.82 11.92
C SER A 711 23.58 28.28 12.63
N GLY A 712 23.70 26.96 12.80
CA GLY A 712 24.92 26.27 13.19
C GLY A 712 25.65 26.91 14.38
N GLU A 713 26.86 27.44 14.13
CA GLU A 713 27.78 27.97 15.14
C GLU A 713 27.19 29.08 16.03
N HIS A 714 26.15 29.79 15.59
CA HIS A 714 25.50 30.83 16.40
C HIS A 714 24.77 30.27 17.63
N PHE A 715 24.40 28.98 17.64
CA PHE A 715 23.84 28.31 18.80
C PHE A 715 24.89 27.68 19.73
N GLU A 716 26.18 27.73 19.39
CA GLU A 716 27.24 27.08 20.16
C GLU A 716 27.25 27.54 21.63
N MET A 717 27.18 28.85 21.86
CA MET A 717 27.16 29.42 23.22
C MET A 717 25.87 29.11 24.00
N LEU A 718 24.81 28.68 23.32
CA LEU A 718 23.52 28.32 23.89
C LEU A 718 23.39 26.81 24.12
N LEU A 719 24.33 26.00 23.62
CA LEU A 719 24.29 24.54 23.66
C LEU A 719 24.09 23.96 25.08
N PRO A 720 24.78 24.45 26.12
CA PRO A 720 24.55 23.95 27.48
C PRO A 720 23.12 24.17 27.95
N LYS A 721 22.53 25.33 27.63
CA LYS A 721 21.16 25.65 28.01
C LYS A 721 20.14 24.83 27.23
N ILE A 722 20.38 24.61 25.94
CA ILE A 722 19.52 23.78 25.08
C ILE A 722 19.44 22.35 25.60
N LEU A 723 20.60 21.71 25.79
CA LEU A 723 20.65 20.33 26.25
C LEU A 723 20.11 20.18 27.68
N ASP A 724 20.33 21.17 28.55
CA ASP A 724 19.74 21.19 29.88
C ASP A 724 18.20 21.30 29.83
N CYS A 725 17.65 22.17 28.96
CA CYS A 725 16.20 22.29 28.78
C CYS A 725 15.57 21.00 28.22
N LEU A 726 16.15 20.41 27.17
CA LEU A 726 15.64 19.19 26.54
C LEU A 726 15.67 18.00 27.52
N SER A 727 16.81 17.79 28.18
CA SER A 727 16.95 16.67 29.13
C SER A 727 16.10 16.84 30.38
N THR A 728 15.95 18.06 30.90
CA THR A 728 15.08 18.33 32.06
C THR A 728 13.61 18.13 31.71
N ASN A 729 13.16 18.64 30.56
CA ASN A 729 11.77 18.46 30.14
C ASN A 729 11.44 17.00 29.83
N PHE A 730 12.36 16.23 29.25
CA PHE A 730 12.14 14.79 29.07
C PHE A 730 11.99 14.05 30.40
N LEU A 731 12.76 14.43 31.44
CA LEU A 731 12.62 13.83 32.76
C LEU A 731 11.27 14.14 33.41
N SER A 732 10.72 15.34 33.18
CA SER A 732 9.40 15.77 33.64
C SER A 732 8.25 15.14 32.83
N PHE A 733 8.41 15.00 31.52
CA PHE A 733 7.38 14.56 30.57
C PHE A 733 7.87 13.35 29.76
N GLN A 734 7.99 12.21 30.44
CA GLN A 734 8.70 11.02 29.91
C GLN A 734 8.01 10.29 28.76
N GLY A 735 6.75 10.63 28.47
CA GLY A 735 6.01 10.15 27.30
C GLY A 735 6.14 11.06 26.08
N HIS A 736 6.89 12.16 26.16
CA HIS A 736 7.14 13.04 25.01
C HIS A 736 8.49 12.70 24.40
N GLU A 737 8.48 11.79 23.42
CA GLU A 737 9.69 11.42 22.70
C GLU A 737 10.29 12.58 21.91
N CYS A 738 9.52 13.66 21.67
CA CYS A 738 9.99 14.84 20.96
C CYS A 738 11.33 15.32 21.55
N TYR A 739 11.49 15.47 22.87
CA TYR A 739 12.76 15.95 23.45
C TYR A 739 14.02 15.15 23.05
N ILE A 740 13.84 13.89 22.63
CA ILE A 740 14.88 13.05 22.02
C ILE A 740 14.83 13.13 20.48
N ARG A 741 13.63 13.10 19.88
CA ARG A 741 13.31 12.88 18.45
C ARG A 741 12.70 14.13 17.76
N THR A 742 13.09 14.42 16.51
CA THR A 742 12.26 15.28 15.64
C THR A 742 11.26 14.39 14.88
N GLY A 743 10.01 14.86 14.73
CA GLY A 743 8.83 14.09 14.32
C GLY A 743 8.95 13.25 13.04
N LYS A 744 8.05 12.28 12.90
CA LYS A 744 7.86 11.47 11.68
C LYS A 744 7.12 12.35 10.68
N TYR A 745 7.75 12.75 9.58
CA TYR A 745 6.98 13.33 8.47
C TYR A 745 6.34 12.16 7.71
N THR A 746 5.06 11.93 7.96
CA THR A 746 4.19 11.14 7.07
C THR A 746 3.47 12.09 6.14
N GLY A 747 4.22 12.79 5.29
CA GLY A 747 3.66 13.55 4.17
C GLY A 747 3.91 12.78 2.88
N SER A 748 2.85 12.46 2.17
CA SER A 748 2.87 11.81 0.86
C SER A 748 3.35 12.81 -0.20
N SER A 749 4.66 12.94 -0.39
CA SER A 749 5.24 13.46 -1.63
C SER A 749 6.54 12.70 -1.92
N SER A 750 6.59 12.05 -3.08
CA SER A 750 7.58 11.02 -3.41
C SER A 750 8.96 11.56 -3.78
N GLU A 751 9.26 12.85 -3.61
CA GLU A 751 10.53 13.43 -4.05
C GLU A 751 11.06 14.49 -3.08
N ALA A 752 11.46 14.05 -1.89
CA ALA A 752 12.58 14.66 -1.15
C ALA A 752 13.15 13.65 -0.15
N ILE A 753 14.44 13.39 -0.32
CA ILE A 753 15.28 12.45 0.42
C ILE A 753 15.00 12.47 1.93
N GLY A 754 14.68 11.27 2.45
CA GLY A 754 14.50 11.01 3.87
C GLY A 754 15.78 11.25 4.67
N ALA A 755 15.81 12.35 5.40
CA ALA A 755 16.72 12.56 6.52
C ALA A 755 15.88 12.69 7.80
N ILE A 756 15.56 11.55 8.42
CA ILE A 756 15.01 11.53 9.78
C ILE A 756 16.10 12.03 10.72
N ARG A 757 16.02 13.29 11.16
CA ARG A 757 16.95 13.88 12.14
C ARG A 757 16.27 13.95 13.50
N TYR A 758 17.00 13.80 14.61
CA TYR A 758 16.47 13.69 15.99
C TYR A 758 16.95 14.89 16.84
N HIS A 759 16.24 15.39 17.87
CA HIS A 759 16.49 16.73 18.46
C HIS A 759 17.82 16.85 19.21
N ALA A 760 18.02 16.01 20.24
CA ALA A 760 19.30 15.96 20.94
C ALA A 760 20.39 15.32 20.07
N SER A 761 20.00 14.41 19.17
CA SER A 761 20.92 13.80 18.21
C SER A 761 21.44 14.79 17.19
N LEU A 762 20.64 15.76 16.75
CA LEU A 762 21.00 16.81 15.80
C LEU A 762 22.07 17.69 16.43
N VAL A 763 21.88 18.07 17.69
CA VAL A 763 22.90 18.76 18.47
C VAL A 763 24.19 17.95 18.53
N ILE A 764 24.13 16.63 18.75
CA ILE A 764 25.32 15.77 18.77
C ILE A 764 25.89 15.56 17.36
N GLU A 765 25.07 15.58 16.31
CA GLU A 765 25.51 15.44 14.93
C GLU A 765 26.28 16.68 14.47
N GLU A 766 25.77 17.87 14.77
CA GLU A 766 26.38 19.16 14.41
C GLU A 766 27.59 19.49 15.30
N PHE A 767 27.52 19.19 16.61
CA PHE A 767 28.52 19.65 17.58
C PHE A 767 29.29 18.52 18.29
N GLY A 768 28.99 17.25 18.04
CA GLY A 768 29.59 16.10 18.74
C GLY A 768 31.10 15.96 18.54
N LEU A 769 31.63 16.54 17.45
CA LEU A 769 33.06 16.59 17.15
C LEU A 769 33.76 17.84 17.69
N LYS A 770 33.07 18.79 18.33
CA LYS A 770 33.70 20.00 18.91
C LYS A 770 34.40 19.70 20.24
N GLU A 771 35.54 20.34 20.48
CA GLU A 771 36.30 20.17 21.73
C GLU A 771 35.53 20.80 22.92
N GLY A 772 35.67 20.24 24.12
CA GLY A 772 35.17 20.86 25.35
C GLY A 772 33.71 20.52 25.73
N TYR A 773 32.87 20.07 24.79
CA TYR A 773 31.47 19.71 25.08
C TYR A 773 31.25 18.22 25.42
N GLY A 774 32.29 17.38 25.38
CA GLY A 774 32.21 15.95 25.69
C GLY A 774 31.47 15.62 27.01
N PRO A 775 31.82 16.21 28.16
CA PRO A 775 31.13 15.96 29.42
C PRO A 775 29.63 16.32 29.39
N LEU A 776 29.26 17.33 28.63
CA LEU A 776 27.87 17.76 28.46
C LEU A 776 27.06 16.71 27.69
N PHE A 777 27.61 16.15 26.60
CA PHE A 777 26.94 15.09 25.84
C PHE A 777 26.79 13.79 26.67
N ILE A 778 27.81 13.43 27.46
CA ILE A 778 27.74 12.28 28.38
C ILE A 778 26.64 12.49 29.41
N SER A 779 26.57 13.67 30.05
CA SER A 779 25.53 14.03 31.03
C SER A 779 24.13 13.95 30.42
N THR A 780 23.95 14.43 29.18
CA THR A 780 22.67 14.33 28.46
C THR A 780 22.29 12.87 28.19
N PHE A 781 23.21 12.05 27.68
CA PHE A 781 22.95 10.63 27.43
C PHE A 781 22.63 9.87 28.72
N GLU A 782 23.32 10.23 29.82
CA GLU A 782 23.05 9.69 31.16
C GLU A 782 21.64 10.04 31.63
N ARG A 783 21.20 11.30 31.48
CA ARG A 783 19.84 11.74 31.85
C ARG A 783 18.76 10.99 31.07
N PHE A 784 18.91 10.83 29.75
CA PHE A 784 17.95 10.06 28.94
C PHE A 784 17.93 8.58 29.31
N THR A 785 19.11 7.95 29.46
CA THR A 785 19.22 6.53 29.80
C THR A 785 18.67 6.21 31.19
N ARG A 786 18.73 7.17 32.12
CA ARG A 786 18.21 7.03 33.50
C ARG A 786 16.72 7.36 33.66
N ALA A 787 16.08 7.95 32.65
CA ALA A 787 14.64 8.24 32.71
C ALA A 787 13.83 6.95 32.96
N SER A 788 12.75 7.04 33.75
CA SER A 788 11.98 5.83 34.11
C SER A 788 11.32 5.16 32.91
N SER A 789 10.85 5.91 31.91
CA SER A 789 10.29 5.38 30.66
C SER A 789 11.30 4.54 29.88
N VAL A 790 12.52 5.08 29.66
CA VAL A 790 13.61 4.34 29.01
C VAL A 790 14.04 3.14 29.84
N ARG A 791 14.15 3.28 31.17
CA ARG A 791 14.49 2.15 32.06
C ARG A 791 13.45 1.04 32.03
N ALA A 792 12.17 1.37 31.85
CA ALA A 792 11.06 0.41 31.74
C ALA A 792 11.11 -0.46 30.45
N LEU A 793 11.86 -0.05 29.42
CA LEU A 793 12.12 -0.86 28.22
C LEU A 793 12.99 -2.09 28.57
N ASN A 794 12.39 -3.10 29.17
CA ASN A 794 13.06 -4.31 29.67
C ASN A 794 12.42 -5.62 29.15
N SER A 795 11.36 -5.52 28.34
CA SER A 795 10.67 -6.66 27.73
C SER A 795 10.06 -6.26 26.39
N SER A 796 9.83 -7.26 25.52
CA SER A 796 9.21 -7.05 24.20
C SER A 796 7.84 -6.37 24.31
N TYR A 797 7.04 -6.75 25.32
CA TYR A 797 5.72 -6.19 25.55
C TYR A 797 5.75 -4.69 25.81
N VAL A 798 6.68 -4.21 26.64
CA VAL A 798 6.78 -2.76 26.93
C VAL A 798 7.28 -2.01 25.70
N CYS A 799 8.17 -2.61 24.90
CA CYS A 799 8.60 -2.05 23.63
C CYS A 799 7.45 -1.92 22.62
N ASP A 800 6.50 -2.86 22.63
CA ASP A 800 5.30 -2.81 21.77
C ASP A 800 4.26 -1.79 22.25
N GLN A 801 4.23 -1.46 23.54
CA GLN A 801 3.36 -0.40 24.09
C GLN A 801 3.91 1.01 23.80
N GLU A 802 5.24 1.17 23.75
CA GLU A 802 5.92 2.46 23.57
C GLU A 802 6.90 2.45 22.37
N PRO A 803 6.43 2.16 21.15
CA PRO A 803 7.31 1.96 19.99
C PRO A 803 8.04 3.25 19.57
N ASP A 804 7.41 4.41 19.69
CA ASP A 804 7.99 5.70 19.31
C ASP A 804 9.14 6.12 20.22
N LEU A 805 9.03 5.82 21.53
CA LEU A 805 10.11 6.02 22.50
C LEU A 805 11.31 5.09 22.21
N VAL A 806 11.04 3.83 21.86
CA VAL A 806 12.10 2.88 21.45
C VAL A 806 12.84 3.44 20.24
N GLU A 807 12.11 3.83 19.19
CA GLU A 807 12.71 4.44 18.01
C GLU A 807 13.53 5.67 18.37
N ALA A 808 12.98 6.60 19.16
CA ALA A 808 13.68 7.82 19.55
C ALA A 808 15.00 7.54 20.27
N TYR A 809 14.97 6.67 21.29
CA TYR A 809 16.14 6.37 22.10
C TYR A 809 17.23 5.61 21.34
N THR A 810 16.89 4.57 20.56
CA THR A 810 17.90 3.79 19.82
C THR A 810 18.53 4.61 18.71
N ASN A 811 17.75 5.47 18.05
CA ASN A 811 18.31 6.37 17.04
C ASN A 811 19.19 7.47 17.66
N PHE A 812 18.82 8.01 18.82
CA PHE A 812 19.71 8.89 19.58
C PHE A 812 21.03 8.21 19.94
N ALA A 813 20.99 6.98 20.45
CA ALA A 813 22.19 6.22 20.76
C ALA A 813 23.04 5.95 19.50
N SER A 814 22.41 5.71 18.35
CA SER A 814 23.07 5.54 17.05
C SER A 814 23.81 6.79 16.62
N THR A 815 23.18 7.96 16.69
CA THR A 815 23.83 9.23 16.38
C THR A 815 24.91 9.59 17.39
N PHE A 816 24.71 9.32 18.69
CA PHE A 816 25.74 9.50 19.71
C PHE A 816 27.01 8.71 19.36
N VAL A 817 26.87 7.45 18.97
CA VAL A 817 27.99 6.57 18.59
C VAL A 817 28.67 7.04 17.30
N ARG A 818 27.91 7.53 16.31
CA ARG A 818 28.46 7.95 15.02
C ARG A 818 29.16 9.32 15.07
N SER A 819 28.61 10.26 15.84
CA SER A 819 28.96 11.67 15.74
C SER A 819 29.76 12.22 16.92
N SER A 820 29.95 11.44 17.99
CA SER A 820 30.79 11.85 19.13
C SER A 820 32.25 11.48 18.92
N ARG A 821 33.16 12.26 19.51
CA ARG A 821 34.59 11.93 19.54
C ARG A 821 34.86 10.61 20.27
N LYS A 822 35.95 9.93 19.88
CA LYS A 822 36.33 8.63 20.46
C LYS A 822 36.59 8.68 21.96
N GLU A 823 37.12 9.79 22.50
CA GLU A 823 37.34 9.93 23.94
C GLU A 823 36.01 9.98 24.71
N VAL A 824 35.00 10.62 24.13
CA VAL A 824 33.65 10.72 24.68
C VAL A 824 32.98 9.35 24.67
N LEU A 825 33.10 8.61 23.57
CA LEU A 825 32.58 7.24 23.47
C LEU A 825 33.27 6.29 24.47
N ALA A 826 34.59 6.39 24.61
CA ALA A 826 35.33 5.58 25.57
C ALA A 826 34.90 5.84 27.01
N ALA A 827 34.66 7.11 27.37
CA ALA A 827 34.16 7.52 28.68
C ALA A 827 32.69 7.14 28.94
N SER A 828 31.94 6.79 27.89
CA SER A 828 30.50 6.46 27.96
C SER A 828 30.20 4.96 28.08
N GLY A 829 31.20 4.12 28.40
CA GLY A 829 31.09 2.66 28.33
C GLY A 829 29.88 2.06 29.06
N ALA A 830 29.62 2.49 30.30
CA ALA A 830 28.48 2.00 31.07
C ALA A 830 27.12 2.39 30.45
N LEU A 831 27.02 3.57 29.85
CA LEU A 831 25.79 4.03 29.18
C LEU A 831 25.55 3.25 27.88
N LEU A 832 26.63 3.02 27.11
CA LEU A 832 26.61 2.24 25.89
C LEU A 832 26.25 0.77 26.15
N GLU A 833 26.70 0.21 27.27
CA GLU A 833 26.31 -1.15 27.68
C GLU A 833 24.80 -1.24 27.94
N ILE A 834 24.25 -0.30 28.69
CA ILE A 834 22.80 -0.25 28.99
C ILE A 834 21.99 -0.06 27.70
N SER A 835 22.38 0.87 26.83
CA SER A 835 21.66 1.12 25.57
C SER A 835 21.73 -0.09 24.64
N PHE A 836 22.87 -0.78 24.58
CA PHE A 836 23.05 -1.99 23.77
C PHE A 836 22.15 -3.14 24.26
N GLN A 837 22.09 -3.38 25.57
CA GLN A 837 21.18 -4.38 26.15
C GLN A 837 19.71 -4.06 25.87
N LYS A 838 19.32 -2.78 26.00
CA LYS A 838 17.94 -2.35 25.69
C LYS A 838 17.60 -2.55 24.22
N ALA A 839 18.49 -2.16 23.31
CA ALA A 839 18.27 -2.37 21.89
C ALA A 839 18.16 -3.86 21.52
N ALA A 840 18.98 -4.72 22.15
CA ALA A 840 18.86 -6.17 21.97
C ALA A 840 17.45 -6.68 22.34
N ILE A 841 16.88 -6.19 23.45
CA ILE A 841 15.49 -6.53 23.83
C ILE A 841 14.50 -5.98 22.81
N CYS A 842 14.65 -4.73 22.39
CA CYS A 842 13.76 -4.07 21.43
C CYS A 842 13.71 -4.77 20.05
N CYS A 843 14.74 -5.53 19.65
CA CYS A 843 14.69 -6.34 18.43
C CYS A 843 13.58 -7.41 18.44
N THR A 844 13.07 -7.76 19.62
CA THR A 844 12.02 -8.76 19.81
C THR A 844 10.60 -8.18 19.77
N ALA A 845 10.47 -6.87 19.60
CA ALA A 845 9.18 -6.18 19.46
C ALA A 845 8.47 -6.61 18.16
N MET A 846 7.15 -6.73 18.21
CA MET A 846 6.30 -6.97 17.04
C MET A 846 6.14 -5.70 16.20
N HIS A 847 6.29 -4.51 16.80
CA HIS A 847 6.23 -3.25 16.08
C HIS A 847 7.45 -3.09 15.13
N ARG A 848 7.18 -3.11 13.82
CA ARG A 848 8.21 -3.08 12.76
C ARG A 848 9.21 -1.93 12.90
N GLY A 849 8.75 -0.72 13.17
CA GLY A 849 9.62 0.46 13.25
C GLY A 849 10.58 0.42 14.45
N ALA A 850 10.10 -0.04 15.61
CA ALA A 850 10.87 -0.16 16.83
C ALA A 850 11.96 -1.23 16.71
N ALA A 851 11.60 -2.40 16.16
CA ALA A 851 12.56 -3.48 15.90
C ALA A 851 13.64 -3.07 14.90
N LEU A 852 13.27 -2.38 13.81
CA LEU A 852 14.22 -1.88 12.81
C LEU A 852 15.17 -0.83 13.37
N ALA A 853 14.67 0.13 14.16
CA ALA A 853 15.50 1.15 14.78
C ALA A 853 16.51 0.55 15.77
N ALA A 854 16.09 -0.45 16.55
CA ALA A 854 16.96 -1.18 17.47
C ALA A 854 18.07 -1.97 16.74
N MET A 855 17.71 -2.70 15.67
CA MET A 855 18.68 -3.41 14.84
C MET A 855 19.67 -2.46 14.15
N SER A 856 19.19 -1.32 13.66
CA SER A 856 20.02 -0.28 13.05
C SER A 856 21.06 0.27 14.04
N TYR A 857 20.66 0.54 15.28
CA TYR A 857 21.58 0.98 16.32
C TYR A 857 22.65 -0.08 16.65
N LEU A 858 22.25 -1.34 16.83
CA LEU A 858 23.19 -2.43 17.11
C LEU A 858 24.20 -2.61 15.98
N SER A 859 23.74 -2.55 14.73
CA SER A 859 24.61 -2.56 13.56
C SER A 859 25.58 -1.38 13.60
N CYS A 860 25.08 -0.15 13.80
CA CYS A 860 25.91 1.05 13.88
C CYS A 860 26.99 0.95 14.97
N PHE A 861 26.64 0.45 16.16
CA PHE A 861 27.58 0.26 17.26
C PHE A 861 28.71 -0.71 16.89
N LEU A 862 28.37 -1.86 16.31
CA LEU A 862 29.35 -2.87 15.90
C LEU A 862 30.26 -2.34 14.77
N GLU A 863 29.71 -1.60 13.81
CA GLU A 863 30.49 -1.04 12.71
C GLU A 863 31.50 0.02 13.17
N VAL A 864 31.09 0.95 14.04
CA VAL A 864 31.98 2.00 14.57
C VAL A 864 33.01 1.39 15.54
N GLY A 865 32.58 0.43 16.37
CA GLY A 865 33.49 -0.30 17.27
C GLY A 865 34.57 -1.07 16.49
N LEU A 866 34.18 -1.74 15.40
CA LEU A 866 35.12 -2.45 14.54
C LEU A 866 36.09 -1.50 13.82
N ALA A 867 35.61 -0.38 13.29
CA ALA A 867 36.47 0.64 12.68
C ALA A 867 37.52 1.16 13.67
N SER A 868 37.12 1.43 14.92
CA SER A 868 38.05 1.85 15.98
C SER A 868 39.09 0.79 16.35
N LEU A 869 38.75 -0.50 16.26
CA LEU A 869 39.69 -1.60 16.50
C LEU A 869 40.71 -1.75 15.36
N LEU A 870 40.26 -1.59 14.11
CA LEU A 870 41.14 -1.65 12.95
C LEU A 870 42.15 -0.49 12.92
N GLU A 871 41.73 0.71 13.33
CA GLU A 871 42.61 1.88 13.40
C GLU A 871 43.64 1.82 14.54
N SER A 872 43.40 1.01 15.58
CA SER A 872 44.27 0.89 16.76
C SER A 872 45.27 -0.28 16.73
N MET A 873 45.40 -0.97 15.59
CA MET A 873 46.32 -2.11 15.35
C MET A 873 47.81 -1.83 15.64
N THR A 874 48.21 -0.58 15.88
CA THR A 874 49.60 -0.20 16.18
C THR A 874 49.89 0.08 17.66
N PHE A 875 48.89 0.36 18.51
CA PHE A 875 48.95 0.41 19.99
C PHE A 875 47.54 0.74 20.50
N SER A 876 46.88 -0.13 21.28
CA SER A 876 45.60 0.20 21.94
C SER A 876 45.87 0.67 23.37
N PRO A 877 45.76 1.98 23.68
CA PRO A 877 45.85 2.45 25.05
C PRO A 877 44.63 1.95 25.85
N GLU A 878 44.85 1.54 27.10
CA GLU A 878 43.77 1.35 28.08
C GLU A 878 42.93 2.64 28.12
N GLY A 879 41.63 2.53 27.81
CA GLY A 879 40.74 3.68 27.66
C GLY A 879 40.43 4.10 26.22
N SER A 880 40.78 3.29 25.21
CA SER A 880 40.29 3.50 23.83
C SER A 880 38.84 3.04 23.65
N PHE A 881 38.10 3.65 22.71
CA PHE A 881 36.74 3.21 22.37
C PHE A 881 36.69 1.75 21.87
N GLY A 882 37.76 1.27 21.23
CA GLY A 882 37.90 -0.14 20.86
C GLY A 882 37.88 -1.08 22.07
N ALA A 883 38.58 -0.72 23.15
CA ALA A 883 38.55 -1.48 24.41
C ALA A 883 37.15 -1.46 25.05
N THR A 884 36.49 -0.29 25.08
CA THR A 884 35.11 -0.14 25.57
C THR A 884 34.13 -0.98 24.74
N SER A 885 34.28 -1.02 23.42
CA SER A 885 33.43 -1.82 22.52
C SER A 885 33.57 -3.31 22.78
N ILE A 886 34.81 -3.80 22.96
CA ILE A 886 35.08 -5.19 23.34
C ILE A 886 34.40 -5.52 24.68
N GLN A 887 34.52 -4.63 25.66
CA GLN A 887 33.90 -4.81 26.97
C GLN A 887 32.37 -4.93 26.87
N VAL A 888 31.70 -4.00 26.18
CA VAL A 888 30.24 -4.03 25.98
C VAL A 888 29.79 -5.33 25.29
N ILE A 889 30.48 -5.73 24.22
CA ILE A 889 30.17 -6.96 23.48
C ILE A 889 30.40 -8.20 24.36
N SER A 890 31.45 -8.21 25.17
CA SER A 890 31.76 -9.35 26.04
C SER A 890 30.69 -9.56 27.13
N HIS A 891 30.10 -8.49 27.67
CA HIS A 891 29.06 -8.59 28.69
C HIS A 891 27.65 -8.78 28.13
N SER A 892 27.36 -8.23 26.95
CA SER A 892 25.99 -8.15 26.41
C SER A 892 25.77 -8.93 25.11
N GLY A 893 26.84 -9.48 24.52
CA GLY A 893 26.79 -10.17 23.22
C GLY A 893 25.99 -11.47 23.22
N GLU A 894 26.04 -12.25 24.31
CA GLU A 894 25.25 -13.47 24.44
C GLU A 894 23.74 -13.18 24.44
N GLY A 895 23.32 -12.18 25.22
CA GLY A 895 21.93 -11.72 25.26
C GLY A 895 21.45 -11.16 23.91
N LEU A 896 22.31 -10.46 23.17
CA LEU A 896 22.02 -10.01 21.81
C LEU A 896 21.74 -11.19 20.87
N VAL A 897 22.63 -12.18 20.83
CA VAL A 897 22.44 -13.34 19.95
C VAL A 897 21.15 -14.08 20.32
N SER A 898 20.88 -14.26 21.61
CA SER A 898 19.63 -14.87 22.09
C SER A 898 18.39 -14.10 21.62
N ASN A 899 18.39 -12.77 21.71
CA ASN A 899 17.24 -11.95 21.32
C ASN A 899 17.05 -11.85 19.81
N ILE A 900 18.13 -11.82 19.01
CA ILE A 900 18.02 -11.90 17.54
C ILE A 900 17.44 -13.25 17.13
N VAL A 901 17.90 -14.34 17.76
CA VAL A 901 17.34 -15.68 17.54
C VAL A 901 15.85 -15.71 17.92
N TYR A 902 15.47 -15.12 19.05
CA TYR A 902 14.07 -14.99 19.46
C TYR A 902 13.22 -14.24 18.43
N ALA A 903 13.71 -13.10 17.93
CA ALA A 903 12.99 -12.29 16.94
C ALA A 903 12.79 -13.04 15.60
N LEU A 904 13.75 -13.86 15.20
CA LEU A 904 13.67 -14.66 13.97
C LEU A 904 12.73 -15.87 14.09
N LEU A 905 12.53 -16.40 15.31
CA LEU A 905 11.77 -17.62 15.56
C LEU A 905 10.36 -17.40 16.16
N GLY A 906 10.09 -16.21 16.71
CA GLY A 906 8.82 -15.84 17.32
C GLY A 906 8.67 -16.24 18.79
N VAL A 907 7.66 -15.66 19.46
CA VAL A 907 7.38 -15.76 20.92
C VAL A 907 7.24 -17.21 21.40
N SER A 908 6.84 -18.12 20.52
CA SER A 908 6.61 -19.52 20.85
C SER A 908 7.91 -20.35 20.96
N ALA A 909 9.07 -19.83 20.55
CA ALA A 909 10.29 -20.63 20.41
C ALA A 909 11.18 -20.68 21.66
N MET A 910 11.31 -19.63 22.48
CA MET A 910 12.21 -19.67 23.66
C MET A 910 11.61 -20.21 24.94
N SER A 911 10.28 -20.16 25.13
CA SER A 911 9.64 -20.97 26.19
C SER A 911 9.88 -22.47 25.96
N ARG A 912 10.11 -22.86 24.70
CA ARG A 912 10.57 -24.19 24.31
C ARG A 912 12.08 -24.34 24.52
N VAL A 913 12.93 -23.43 24.03
CA VAL A 913 14.40 -23.59 24.11
C VAL A 913 14.99 -23.56 25.54
N GLN A 914 14.44 -22.79 26.48
CA GLN A 914 14.88 -22.83 27.89
C GLN A 914 14.29 -24.00 28.69
N ALA A 915 13.35 -24.76 28.11
CA ALA A 915 12.72 -25.94 28.69
C ALA A 915 12.68 -27.11 27.69
N LEU A 916 13.78 -27.38 26.98
CA LEU A 916 13.94 -28.57 26.14
C LEU A 916 14.49 -29.74 26.99
N PRO A 917 13.68 -30.74 27.40
CA PRO A 917 14.19 -32.10 27.52
C PRO A 917 14.75 -32.54 26.17
N ALA A 918 15.71 -33.47 26.19
CA ALA A 918 16.44 -33.99 25.03
C ALA A 918 15.57 -34.67 23.93
N ASP A 919 14.24 -34.62 24.06
CA ASP A 919 13.28 -35.36 23.24
C ASP A 919 12.71 -34.53 22.06
N TYR A 920 12.96 -33.22 21.99
CA TYR A 920 12.42 -32.33 20.94
C TYR A 920 13.44 -31.86 19.90
N LEU A 921 14.71 -32.23 20.07
CA LEU A 921 15.75 -32.12 19.05
C LEU A 921 16.09 -33.53 18.58
N LYS A 922 16.45 -33.72 17.30
CA LYS A 922 17.03 -35.01 16.92
C LYS A 922 18.29 -35.22 17.77
N GLN A 923 18.51 -36.44 18.23
CA GLN A 923 19.61 -36.77 19.14
C GLN A 923 20.95 -36.22 18.60
N GLY A 924 21.58 -35.28 19.32
CA GLY A 924 22.84 -34.60 18.93
C GLY A 924 22.70 -33.26 18.19
N GLU A 925 21.49 -32.79 17.88
CA GLU A 925 21.28 -31.57 17.08
C GLU A 925 21.68 -30.29 17.82
N ALA A 926 21.38 -30.15 19.13
CA ALA A 926 21.83 -29.02 19.96
C ALA A 926 23.36 -28.85 19.97
N GLU A 927 24.09 -29.96 20.08
CA GLU A 927 25.55 -30.00 20.13
C GLU A 927 26.16 -29.59 18.78
N THR A 928 25.43 -29.76 17.69
CA THR A 928 25.85 -29.36 16.33
C THR A 928 25.42 -27.95 15.94
N LEU A 929 24.30 -27.45 16.46
CA LEU A 929 23.71 -26.17 16.06
C LEU A 929 24.58 -24.99 16.48
N VAL A 930 24.97 -24.93 17.74
CA VAL A 930 25.74 -23.81 18.31
C VAL A 930 27.11 -23.65 17.62
N PRO A 931 27.92 -24.71 17.42
CA PRO A 931 29.18 -24.60 16.68
C PRO A 931 29.00 -24.22 15.21
N VAL A 932 27.94 -24.71 14.55
CA VAL A 932 27.66 -24.41 13.13
C VAL A 932 27.26 -22.95 12.94
N TRP A 933 26.45 -22.41 13.85
CA TRP A 933 25.99 -21.02 13.82
C TRP A 933 27.13 -20.06 14.16
N LEU A 934 27.93 -20.36 15.18
CA LEU A 934 29.14 -19.59 15.50
C LEU A 934 30.13 -19.58 14.32
N LYS A 935 30.30 -20.71 13.64
CA LYS A 935 31.16 -20.81 12.45
C LYS A 935 30.59 -20.03 11.25
N ALA A 936 29.28 -20.05 11.06
CA ALA A 936 28.62 -19.29 10.00
C ALA A 936 28.68 -17.78 10.25
N LEU A 937 28.50 -17.34 11.49
CA LEU A 937 28.67 -15.95 11.93
C LEU A 937 30.13 -15.49 11.78
N ALA A 938 31.10 -16.29 12.21
CA ALA A 938 32.52 -15.99 12.03
C ALA A 938 32.89 -15.87 10.54
N GLY A 939 32.35 -16.75 9.69
CA GLY A 939 32.53 -16.67 8.24
C GLY A 939 31.91 -15.40 7.63
N ALA A 940 30.69 -15.05 8.03
CA ALA A 940 30.02 -13.84 7.56
C ALA A 940 30.74 -12.55 8.00
N ALA A 941 31.29 -12.55 9.23
CA ALA A 941 32.12 -11.46 9.73
C ALA A 941 33.45 -11.34 8.95
N SER A 942 34.06 -12.46 8.56
CA SER A 942 35.26 -12.46 7.70
C SER A 942 34.98 -11.90 6.30
N ASP A 943 33.86 -12.28 5.68
CA ASP A 943 33.45 -11.74 4.37
C ASP A 943 33.24 -10.21 4.44
N TYR A 944 32.65 -9.73 5.55
CA TYR A 944 32.46 -8.29 5.79
C TYR A 944 33.80 -7.56 5.94
N LEU A 945 34.73 -8.12 6.70
CA LEU A 945 36.08 -7.58 6.89
C LEU A 945 36.88 -7.50 5.58
N GLU A 946 36.80 -8.53 4.74
CA GLU A 946 37.43 -8.55 3.42
C GLU A 946 36.88 -7.42 2.53
N SER A 947 35.55 -7.22 2.51
CA SER A 947 34.90 -6.19 1.70
C SER A 947 35.30 -4.75 2.06
N LYS A 948 35.65 -4.50 3.34
CA LYS A 948 36.09 -3.16 3.81
C LYS A 948 37.60 -2.92 3.64
N SER A 949 38.40 -3.97 3.58
CA SER A 949 39.87 -3.89 3.44
C SER A 949 40.34 -3.64 2.00
N SER A 950 39.49 -3.91 1.01
CA SER A 950 39.78 -3.68 -0.41
C SER A 950 39.48 -2.24 -0.81
N ASN A 951 40.44 -1.34 -0.63
CA ASN A 951 40.37 0.01 -1.19
C ASN A 951 40.46 -0.03 -2.74
N GLY A 952 39.38 0.38 -3.40
CA GLY A 952 39.40 1.00 -4.72
C GLY A 952 39.76 0.12 -5.92
N ARG A 953 38.93 -0.89 -6.23
CA ARG A 953 38.56 -1.27 -7.62
C ARG A 953 37.59 -2.46 -7.62
N THR A 954 36.38 -2.18 -8.12
CA THR A 954 35.48 -3.15 -8.76
C THR A 954 35.26 -4.48 -8.02
N SER A 955 34.42 -4.47 -6.98
CA SER A 955 33.58 -5.63 -6.71
C SER A 955 32.27 -5.21 -6.05
N ASP A 956 31.21 -5.11 -6.85
CA ASP A 956 29.81 -5.02 -6.44
C ASP A 956 29.34 -6.32 -5.78
N TYR A 957 29.91 -6.67 -4.64
CA TYR A 957 29.28 -7.66 -3.76
C TYR A 957 28.57 -6.91 -2.65
N GLY A 958 27.26 -6.74 -2.83
CA GLY A 958 26.38 -6.23 -1.77
C GLY A 958 26.59 -6.98 -0.45
N TYR A 959 26.39 -6.27 0.66
CA TYR A 959 26.54 -6.75 2.04
C TYR A 959 26.09 -8.21 2.23
N MET A 960 26.94 -9.04 2.83
CA MET A 960 26.68 -10.47 3.15
C MET A 960 26.38 -11.39 1.94
N GLN A 961 26.95 -11.12 0.75
CA GLN A 961 26.89 -12.05 -0.38
C GLN A 961 28.08 -13.03 -0.46
N GLY A 962 29.10 -12.89 0.38
CA GLY A 962 30.24 -13.82 0.46
C GLY A 962 29.87 -15.24 0.93
N LYS A 963 30.86 -16.13 1.01
CA LYS A 963 30.63 -17.56 1.31
C LYS A 963 30.08 -17.77 2.72
N GLY A 964 30.57 -17.01 3.70
CA GLY A 964 30.07 -16.98 5.07
C GLY A 964 28.69 -16.32 5.18
N GLY A 965 28.44 -15.21 4.49
CA GLY A 965 27.13 -14.55 4.45
C GLY A 965 26.04 -15.44 3.84
N ARG A 966 26.35 -16.17 2.76
CA ARG A 966 25.44 -17.18 2.18
C ARG A 966 25.24 -18.38 3.11
N MET A 967 26.27 -18.82 3.82
CA MET A 967 26.18 -19.90 4.80
C MET A 967 25.27 -19.51 5.96
N LEU A 968 25.41 -18.29 6.49
CA LEU A 968 24.55 -17.77 7.55
C LEU A 968 23.08 -17.69 7.11
N LYS A 969 22.80 -17.12 5.92
CA LYS A 969 21.45 -17.05 5.36
C LYS A 969 20.83 -18.43 5.15
N ARG A 970 21.62 -19.41 4.71
CA ARG A 970 21.17 -20.79 4.50
C ARG A 970 20.84 -21.48 5.83
N VAL A 971 21.74 -21.40 6.81
CA VAL A 971 21.56 -22.02 8.12
C VAL A 971 20.33 -21.45 8.84
N ILE A 972 20.13 -20.13 8.78
CA ILE A 972 18.93 -19.49 9.34
C ILE A 972 17.66 -19.96 8.64
N ARG A 973 17.67 -20.03 7.29
CA ARG A 973 16.53 -20.47 6.50
C ARG A 973 16.19 -21.94 6.74
N GLU A 974 17.17 -22.84 6.67
CA GLU A 974 16.98 -24.28 6.91
C GLU A 974 16.46 -24.57 8.31
N PHE A 975 16.92 -23.81 9.31
CA PHE A 975 16.41 -23.91 10.67
C PHE A 975 14.97 -23.37 10.81
N ALA A 976 14.67 -22.22 10.21
CA ALA A 976 13.33 -21.64 10.22
C ALA A 976 12.30 -22.52 9.48
N ASP A 977 12.67 -23.10 8.34
CA ASP A 977 11.81 -23.97 7.54
C ASP A 977 11.55 -25.32 8.21
N SER A 978 12.53 -25.84 8.97
CA SER A 978 12.39 -27.11 9.70
C SER A 978 11.52 -27.01 10.97
N HIS A 979 11.41 -25.82 11.59
CA HIS A 979 10.73 -25.64 12.88
C HIS A 979 9.44 -24.81 12.81
N ARG A 980 9.06 -24.30 11.62
CA ARG A 980 7.81 -23.54 11.41
C ARG A 980 6.52 -24.37 11.49
N ASN A 981 6.58 -25.71 11.45
CA ASN A 981 5.43 -26.59 11.19
C ASN A 981 5.04 -27.54 12.36
N ILE A 982 5.39 -27.23 13.61
CA ILE A 982 4.97 -28.08 14.75
C ILE A 982 3.68 -27.50 15.36
N PRO A 983 2.52 -28.20 15.27
CA PRO A 983 1.24 -27.70 15.77
C PRO A 983 1.25 -27.52 17.30
N ASN A 984 0.50 -26.51 17.76
CA ASN A 984 0.24 -26.26 19.17
C ASN A 984 -0.40 -27.50 19.82
N PHE A 985 0.27 -28.11 20.79
CA PHE A 985 -0.39 -28.93 21.79
C PHE A 985 -0.44 -28.11 23.08
N THR A 986 -1.68 -27.72 23.42
CA THR A 986 -2.20 -27.12 24.67
C THR A 986 -1.24 -26.31 25.54
#